data_AF-A0A976KS93-F1
#
_entry.id   AF-A0A976KS93-F1
#
_cell.length_a   1.000
_cell.length_b   1.000
_cell.length_c   1.000
_cell.angle_alpha   90.00
_cell.angle_beta   90.00
_cell.angle_gamma   90.00
#
_symmetry.space_group_name_H-M   'P 1'
#
loop_
_entity.id
_entity.type
_entity.pdbx_description
1 polymer ?
#
loop_
_entity_poly.entity_id
_entity_poly.type
_entity_poly.pdbx_seq_one_letter_code
_entity_poly.pdbx_strand_id
1 'polypeptide(L)'
;MVLRYLPVIVVSVGLVGSCRDFGSIPCDEDTVCPNGQVCNENNECADPEAVESSTGDDDGSGQGDGDGDGDGDGEGDGDGDGDGDGDGDGDGDGDGDDDDGDDDDGDDDDGDDDDGGDDDDGADDDDGDDDDGDDDDDGDDDDGDDDDGDDDDGDDDDGDDDDTSTEPAPECIAAAGAVELDDENCLDEDRPFCVDGACGSCVEAIDVLATACELLGDDAPHCRVDHETCVECVTTEHCEETVPDTVCHRQSNTCVVCEDHENSACPDDFPACDEGVCVECTADHDVACGEDKVCEPEAKECVECYENEHCSDDQVCEPEAKECVACYENEHCSADQVCEPEAKECVECFENGHCSDDLICHPEDNACVECLHDSDCGGTKPICDTEGGNVCAPCQSHGECPGDAACDLHGGACLTDIRYVSSCGESGSGMSPTDPFCSIGEAIASIREGGGETAGTVVIQDDATYDEMVSVNDGLIIALVAENSPTIEASTGSGVRVASDSTAVVSGVIIERSDDHGVECAGGVAVIEDTVIRDSDWHGVECDDGGVVVILDSTIVDSDADGVDCSDGGEVLVRDSTIRNSGDRGVSSSACNVTIDRSVITGNEQGGVRVEPGDGEAAIELTTSVLARNGDPIADENYGLWISGAVATRIIYATIASNYSTDRSQASIWCEGAPAGEVRNSLIVAEGDSGSIAGCGSLAFSHNALDREMEGVSNTDVGAYLNSWFRAPTADDFRLSPSVPEGFRTALRNEGEGDPLLDIDDEVRPVNGYVGIDEPPT
;
A
#
# COMPACT_ATOMS: atom_id res chain seq x y z
N MET A 1 0.80 -20.12 14.16
CA MET A 1 0.21 -18.80 13.85
C MET A 1 0.96 -17.84 14.72
N VAL A 2 2.06 -17.32 14.18
CA VAL A 2 2.88 -16.27 14.79
C VAL A 2 2.32 -15.00 14.15
N LEU A 3 1.58 -14.18 14.89
CA LEU A 3 1.22 -12.85 14.42
C LEU A 3 2.52 -12.04 14.46
N ARG A 4 3.03 -11.65 13.29
CA ARG A 4 4.16 -10.73 13.13
C ARG A 4 3.61 -9.31 13.36
N TYR A 5 4.20 -8.59 14.30
CA TYR A 5 3.75 -7.25 14.69
C TYR A 5 4.55 -6.19 13.93
N LEU A 6 3.83 -5.29 13.25
CA LEU A 6 4.40 -4.11 12.60
C LEU A 6 5.10 -3.21 13.64
N PRO A 7 6.37 -2.85 13.45
CA PRO A 7 6.92 -1.63 14.02
C PRO A 7 6.41 -0.46 13.18
N VAL A 8 5.26 0.11 13.52
CA VAL A 8 4.94 1.47 13.06
C VAL A 8 5.78 2.40 13.93
N ILE A 9 6.96 2.75 13.46
CA ILE A 9 7.71 3.90 13.97
C ILE A 9 6.85 5.12 13.61
N VAL A 10 6.07 5.60 14.58
CA VAL A 10 5.43 6.91 14.46
C VAL A 10 6.54 7.93 14.64
N VAL A 11 7.18 8.32 13.54
CA VAL A 11 7.91 9.59 13.50
C VAL A 11 6.87 10.66 13.79
N SER A 12 6.91 11.21 14.99
CA SER A 12 6.12 12.39 15.37
C SER A 12 6.59 13.57 14.54
N VAL A 13 6.06 13.69 13.31
CA VAL A 13 6.11 14.93 12.54
C VAL A 13 5.35 15.96 13.35
N GLY A 14 6.08 16.93 13.91
CA GLY A 14 5.51 18.10 14.55
C GLY A 14 4.54 18.80 13.61
N LEU A 15 3.24 18.56 13.81
CA LEU A 15 2.16 19.21 13.08
C LEU A 15 2.04 20.64 13.59
N VAL A 16 2.87 21.52 13.02
CA VAL A 16 2.65 22.97 13.12
C VAL A 16 1.33 23.28 12.40
N GLY A 17 0.38 23.82 13.17
CA GLY A 17 -0.98 24.08 12.72
C GLY A 17 -1.06 24.83 11.40
N SER A 18 -1.68 24.19 10.43
CA SER A 18 -2.42 24.83 9.35
C SER A 18 -3.70 24.03 9.16
N CYS A 19 -4.83 24.57 9.60
CA CYS A 19 -6.16 24.02 9.28
C CYS A 19 -6.30 23.95 7.75
N ARG A 20 -6.02 22.78 7.17
CA ARG A 20 -6.54 22.41 5.86
C ARG A 20 -7.94 21.84 6.11
N ASP A 21 -8.92 22.49 5.49
CA ASP A 21 -10.28 21.98 5.32
C ASP A 21 -10.19 20.52 4.86
N PHE A 22 -10.54 19.57 5.73
CA PHE A 22 -10.84 18.23 5.30
C PHE A 22 -12.16 18.33 4.53
N GLY A 23 -12.08 18.07 3.22
CA GLY A 23 -13.27 17.99 2.37
C GLY A 23 -14.29 17.06 3.02
N SER A 24 -15.54 17.50 3.01
CA SER A 24 -16.71 16.73 3.42
C SER A 24 -16.67 15.31 2.87
N ILE A 25 -16.90 14.32 3.73
CA ILE A 25 -16.96 12.91 3.34
C ILE A 25 -18.26 12.69 2.56
N PRO A 26 -18.20 12.25 1.29
CA PRO A 26 -19.40 11.98 0.53
C PRO A 26 -20.14 10.77 1.09
N CYS A 27 -21.46 10.81 1.10
CA CYS A 27 -22.32 9.76 1.63
C CYS A 27 -23.63 9.67 0.85
N ASP A 28 -24.21 8.47 0.85
CA ASP A 28 -25.54 8.23 0.26
C ASP A 28 -26.57 7.81 1.33
N GLU A 29 -26.09 7.47 2.55
CA GLU A 29 -26.89 7.11 3.71
C GLU A 29 -26.09 7.29 5.02
N ASP A 30 -26.79 7.46 6.15
CA ASP A 30 -26.20 7.77 7.46
C ASP A 30 -25.19 6.72 7.96
N THR A 31 -25.32 5.47 7.52
CA THR A 31 -24.43 4.36 7.90
C THR A 31 -23.02 4.47 7.37
N VAL A 32 -22.82 5.29 6.33
CA VAL A 32 -21.49 5.56 5.73
C VAL A 32 -20.75 6.64 6.53
N CYS A 33 -21.46 7.43 7.33
CA CYS A 33 -20.88 8.56 8.04
C CYS A 33 -20.22 8.13 9.37
N PRO A 34 -18.92 8.44 9.58
CA PRO A 34 -18.23 8.09 10.81
C PRO A 34 -18.69 8.94 12.01
N ASN A 35 -18.36 8.49 13.21
CA ASN A 35 -18.53 9.25 14.45
C ASN A 35 -19.96 9.73 14.77
N GLY A 36 -20.99 9.02 14.28
CA GLY A 36 -22.39 9.36 14.56
C GLY A 36 -22.93 10.57 13.80
N GLN A 37 -22.23 10.99 12.73
CA GLN A 37 -22.69 11.98 11.78
C GLN A 37 -23.87 11.44 10.95
N VAL A 38 -24.65 12.33 10.35
CA VAL A 38 -25.76 12.02 9.45
C VAL A 38 -25.46 12.54 8.05
N CYS A 39 -25.95 11.82 7.05
CA CYS A 39 -25.77 12.20 5.66
C CYS A 39 -26.75 13.34 5.32
N ASN A 40 -26.20 14.51 4.99
CA ASN A 40 -27.02 15.68 4.68
C ASN A 40 -27.54 15.66 3.23
N GLU A 41 -28.38 16.65 2.87
CA GLU A 41 -28.97 16.74 1.52
C GLU A 41 -27.96 17.03 0.39
N ASN A 42 -26.70 17.35 0.73
CA ASN A 42 -25.61 17.53 -0.22
C ASN A 42 -24.78 16.25 -0.43
N ASN A 43 -25.23 15.10 0.10
CA ASN A 43 -24.48 13.85 0.13
C ASN A 43 -23.15 14.01 0.90
N GLU A 44 -23.17 14.73 2.03
CA GLU A 44 -22.00 14.95 2.86
C GLU A 44 -22.28 14.60 4.33
N CYS A 45 -21.33 13.95 4.99
CA CYS A 45 -21.45 13.63 6.41
C CYS A 45 -21.34 14.90 7.27
N ALA A 46 -22.39 15.17 8.05
CA ALA A 46 -22.47 16.35 8.92
C ALA A 46 -22.94 15.96 10.33
N ASP A 47 -22.54 16.74 11.33
CA ASP A 47 -22.97 16.54 12.71
C ASP A 47 -24.49 16.81 12.84
N PRO A 48 -25.28 15.91 13.43
CA PRO A 48 -26.72 16.10 13.63
C PRO A 48 -27.10 17.37 14.42
N GLU A 49 -26.17 18.00 15.15
CA GLU A 49 -26.43 19.26 15.89
C GLU A 49 -26.17 20.55 15.09
N ALA A 50 -25.73 20.48 13.83
CA ALA A 50 -25.44 21.67 13.00
C ALA A 50 -26.67 22.30 12.30
N VAL A 51 -27.89 21.78 12.51
CA VAL A 51 -29.09 22.23 11.79
C VAL A 51 -30.12 22.89 12.71
N GLU A 52 -29.80 24.04 13.29
CA GLU A 52 -30.80 25.03 13.73
C GLU A 52 -30.15 26.43 13.80
N SER A 53 -30.15 27.19 12.69
CA SER A 53 -30.29 28.66 12.71
C SER A 53 -30.00 29.27 11.33
N SER A 54 -30.96 29.20 10.41
CA SER A 54 -31.04 30.17 9.31
C SER A 54 -32.48 30.62 9.11
N THR A 55 -32.93 31.61 9.90
CA THR A 55 -33.89 32.62 9.43
C THR A 55 -33.85 33.85 10.34
N GLY A 56 -33.62 35.03 9.76
CA GLY A 56 -33.90 36.29 10.45
C GLY A 56 -33.11 37.49 9.98
N ASP A 57 -33.41 37.98 8.78
CA ASP A 57 -33.14 39.37 8.41
C ASP A 57 -33.81 40.32 9.42
N ASP A 58 -33.07 41.24 10.04
CA ASP A 58 -33.66 42.48 10.54
C ASP A 58 -32.60 43.60 10.64
N ASP A 59 -32.87 44.65 9.87
CA ASP A 59 -32.09 45.88 9.75
C ASP A 59 -32.13 46.69 11.06
N GLY A 60 -30.99 46.82 11.73
CA GLY A 60 -30.89 47.53 13.01
C GLY A 60 -29.71 48.49 13.09
N SER A 61 -29.81 49.65 12.44
CA SER A 61 -28.89 50.78 12.62
C SER A 61 -28.82 51.23 14.09
N GLY A 62 -27.64 51.12 14.70
CA GLY A 62 -27.36 51.62 16.05
C GLY A 62 -25.95 52.20 16.15
N GLN A 63 -25.84 53.52 16.01
CA GLN A 63 -24.65 54.29 16.32
C GLN A 63 -24.31 54.16 17.82
N GLY A 64 -23.04 53.96 18.13
CA GLY A 64 -22.51 53.97 19.49
C GLY A 64 -21.03 54.27 19.47
N ASP A 65 -20.69 55.55 19.41
CA ASP A 65 -19.33 56.05 19.63
C ASP A 65 -18.86 55.69 21.05
N GLY A 66 -17.68 55.10 21.15
CA GLY A 66 -17.07 54.70 22.41
C GLY A 66 -15.57 54.69 22.30
N ASP A 67 -14.98 55.89 22.24
CA ASP A 67 -13.54 56.13 22.38
C ASP A 67 -13.04 55.52 23.70
N GLY A 68 -12.00 54.71 23.60
CA GLY A 68 -11.32 54.10 24.74
C GLY A 68 -9.81 54.04 24.47
N ASP A 69 -9.18 55.21 24.46
CA ASP A 69 -7.72 55.35 24.52
C ASP A 69 -7.19 54.67 25.78
N GLY A 70 -6.25 53.75 25.59
CA GLY A 70 -5.56 53.02 26.65
C GLY A 70 -4.10 52.82 26.28
N ASP A 71 -3.37 53.95 26.18
CA ASP A 71 -1.90 53.96 26.15
C ASP A 71 -1.38 53.34 27.45
N GLY A 72 -0.58 52.29 27.32
CA GLY A 72 0.11 51.61 28.41
C GLY A 72 1.55 51.35 28.03
N ASP A 73 2.33 52.42 27.92
CA ASP A 73 3.79 52.36 27.87
C ASP A 73 4.32 51.78 29.19
N GLY A 74 4.94 50.61 29.10
CA GLY A 74 5.65 49.95 30.19
C GLY A 74 7.09 49.67 29.79
N GLU A 75 7.90 50.71 29.70
CA GLU A 75 9.36 50.55 29.66
C GLU A 75 9.86 50.15 31.04
N GLY A 76 10.50 48.98 31.10
CA GLY A 76 11.18 48.46 32.27
C GLY A 76 12.60 48.08 31.90
N ASP A 77 13.48 49.08 31.88
CA ASP A 77 14.93 48.88 31.86
C ASP A 77 15.36 48.25 33.19
N GLY A 78 15.86 47.02 33.11
CA GLY A 78 16.45 46.28 34.23
C GLY A 78 17.87 45.87 33.90
N ASP A 79 18.79 46.84 33.91
CA ASP A 79 20.23 46.58 33.93
C ASP A 79 20.59 45.84 35.22
N GLY A 80 20.97 44.57 35.09
CA GLY A 80 21.46 43.72 36.16
C GLY A 80 22.86 43.23 35.84
N ASP A 81 23.85 44.12 35.94
CA ASP A 81 25.27 43.74 35.96
C ASP A 81 25.55 42.91 37.22
N GLY A 82 25.85 41.64 37.02
CA GLY A 82 26.24 40.69 38.06
C GLY A 82 27.56 40.03 37.72
N ASP A 83 28.65 40.80 37.78
CA ASP A 83 30.02 40.28 37.75
C ASP A 83 30.24 39.39 38.99
N GLY A 84 30.37 38.09 38.78
CA GLY A 84 30.71 37.09 39.77
C GLY A 84 32.01 36.40 39.41
N ASP A 85 33.14 37.09 39.57
CA ASP A 85 34.48 36.50 39.51
C ASP A 85 34.65 35.49 40.66
N GLY A 86 34.67 34.21 40.31
CA GLY A 86 34.97 33.10 41.21
C GLY A 86 36.29 32.44 40.81
N ASP A 87 37.41 33.11 41.07
CA ASP A 87 38.75 32.53 40.98
C ASP A 87 38.91 31.41 42.02
N GLY A 88 38.90 30.17 41.54
CA GLY A 88 39.24 28.97 42.31
C GLY A 88 40.60 28.43 41.87
N ASP A 89 41.67 29.07 42.31
CA ASP A 89 43.04 28.56 42.19
C ASP A 89 43.18 27.25 42.99
N GLY A 90 43.27 26.13 42.28
CA GLY A 90 43.64 24.82 42.80
C GLY A 90 45.02 24.41 42.30
N ASP A 91 46.07 25.00 42.86
CA ASP A 91 47.45 24.58 42.67
C ASP A 91 47.64 23.13 43.15
N GLY A 92 47.85 22.21 42.21
CA GLY A 92 48.27 20.84 42.44
C GLY A 92 49.62 20.59 41.79
N ASP A 93 50.69 21.09 42.41
CA ASP A 93 52.08 20.78 42.06
C ASP A 93 52.34 19.27 42.16
N GLY A 94 52.61 18.65 41.01
CA GLY A 94 53.08 17.28 40.88
C GLY A 94 54.35 17.24 40.03
N ASP A 95 55.45 17.72 40.59
CA ASP A 95 56.79 17.58 40.02
C ASP A 95 57.12 16.11 39.76
N GLY A 96 57.37 15.79 38.49
CA GLY A 96 57.88 14.51 38.01
C GLY A 96 58.90 14.76 36.90
N ASP A 97 60.04 15.32 37.29
CA ASP A 97 61.25 15.37 36.48
C ASP A 97 61.67 13.94 36.09
N ASP A 98 61.77 13.65 34.80
CA ASP A 98 62.78 12.73 34.28
C ASP A 98 63.30 13.31 32.95
N ASP A 99 64.44 13.99 33.09
CA ASP A 99 65.40 14.31 32.04
C ASP A 99 65.95 13.02 31.39
N ASP A 100 66.04 13.01 30.06
CA ASP A 100 67.11 12.42 29.22
C ASP A 100 66.58 12.55 27.76
N GLY A 101 66.95 13.54 26.96
CA GLY A 101 68.32 13.81 26.51
C GLY A 101 68.49 13.26 25.09
N ASP A 102 68.46 14.13 24.08
CA ASP A 102 69.49 14.23 23.02
C ASP A 102 68.97 15.00 21.79
N ASP A 103 69.62 16.15 21.62
CA ASP A 103 69.87 16.96 20.42
C ASP A 103 69.82 16.21 19.07
N ASP A 104 69.17 16.81 18.08
CA ASP A 104 69.79 16.99 16.76
C ASP A 104 69.13 18.16 16.02
N ASP A 105 69.82 19.31 16.07
CA ASP A 105 69.60 20.47 15.21
C ASP A 105 69.97 20.12 13.76
N GLY A 106 69.04 20.40 12.85
CA GLY A 106 69.25 20.38 11.42
C GLY A 106 68.48 21.50 10.75
N ASP A 107 68.99 22.72 10.89
CA ASP A 107 68.73 23.83 9.98
C ASP A 107 68.92 23.37 8.52
N ASP A 108 68.06 23.82 7.60
CA ASP A 108 68.47 24.45 6.33
C ASP A 108 67.22 24.92 5.54
N ASP A 109 67.14 26.25 5.44
CA ASP A 109 66.97 27.03 4.21
C ASP A 109 65.62 27.04 3.43
N ASP A 110 65.04 28.24 3.46
CA ASP A 110 64.71 29.12 2.32
C ASP A 110 63.72 28.63 1.25
N GLY A 111 62.54 29.27 1.27
CA GLY A 111 61.58 29.24 0.17
C GLY A 111 60.51 30.34 0.29
N ASP A 112 60.93 31.59 0.52
CA ASP A 112 60.13 32.75 0.13
C ASP A 112 60.11 32.82 -1.41
N ASP A 113 58.93 32.70 -2.01
CA ASP A 113 58.64 33.27 -3.33
C ASP A 113 57.26 33.95 -3.25
N ASP A 114 57.32 35.26 -3.04
CA ASP A 114 56.33 36.22 -3.52
C ASP A 114 56.14 36.07 -5.04
N ASP A 115 54.90 36.07 -5.52
CA ASP A 115 54.44 36.71 -6.77
C ASP A 115 52.93 36.45 -6.87
N GLY A 116 52.07 37.48 -6.70
CA GLY A 116 51.53 38.25 -7.83
C GLY A 116 50.30 37.53 -8.39
N GLY A 117 49.07 38.01 -8.23
CA GLY A 117 48.62 39.34 -8.62
C GLY A 117 47.45 39.16 -9.59
N ASP A 118 46.49 40.06 -9.47
CA ASP A 118 45.53 40.52 -10.48
C ASP A 118 44.26 39.68 -10.74
N ASP A 119 43.17 40.33 -10.33
CA ASP A 119 41.88 40.49 -11.01
C ASP A 119 41.91 40.14 -12.52
N ASP A 120 40.90 39.43 -13.01
CA ASP A 120 40.27 39.80 -14.29
C ASP A 120 38.89 39.17 -14.48
N ASP A 121 38.07 39.97 -15.13
CA ASP A 121 36.65 39.83 -15.40
C ASP A 121 36.33 38.72 -16.42
N GLY A 122 35.18 38.05 -16.23
CA GLY A 122 34.59 37.13 -17.20
C GLY A 122 33.21 37.61 -17.62
N ALA A 123 33.16 38.64 -18.46
CA ALA A 123 32.02 39.03 -19.28
C ALA A 123 32.47 39.12 -20.76
N ASP A 124 31.48 39.07 -21.66
CA ASP A 124 31.50 39.14 -23.12
C ASP A 124 31.42 37.75 -23.77
N ASP A 125 30.24 37.33 -24.28
CA ASP A 125 29.55 37.77 -25.53
C ASP A 125 30.35 37.37 -26.80
N ASP A 126 29.74 36.54 -27.65
CA ASP A 126 29.60 36.76 -29.10
C ASP A 126 29.14 35.50 -29.87
N ASP A 127 27.98 35.66 -30.50
CA ASP A 127 27.67 35.44 -31.92
C ASP A 127 27.69 34.04 -32.56
N GLY A 128 26.49 33.66 -33.00
CA GLY A 128 26.24 32.62 -34.00
C GLY A 128 24.89 32.81 -34.70
N ASP A 129 24.65 34.00 -35.26
CA ASP A 129 23.55 34.29 -36.20
C ASP A 129 23.87 33.75 -37.61
N ASP A 130 22.80 33.24 -38.24
CA ASP A 130 22.38 33.33 -39.65
C ASP A 130 23.27 32.81 -40.80
N ASP A 131 22.67 31.93 -41.64
CA ASP A 131 22.36 32.27 -43.04
C ASP A 131 21.71 31.08 -43.80
N ASP A 132 20.46 31.33 -44.20
CA ASP A 132 19.94 31.27 -45.58
C ASP A 132 19.90 29.97 -46.41
N GLY A 133 18.67 29.69 -46.86
CA GLY A 133 18.38 28.79 -47.98
C GLY A 133 16.92 28.90 -48.44
N ASP A 134 16.48 30.12 -48.77
CA ASP A 134 15.23 30.43 -49.48
C ASP A 134 15.25 29.97 -50.96
N ASP A 135 14.08 30.07 -51.59
CA ASP A 135 13.74 30.10 -53.03
C ASP A 135 13.44 28.74 -53.70
N ASP A 136 12.46 28.56 -54.57
CA ASP A 136 11.25 29.28 -55.00
C ASP A 136 10.57 28.39 -56.07
N ASP A 137 9.31 28.71 -56.37
CA ASP A 137 8.44 28.31 -57.50
C ASP A 137 9.08 27.79 -58.81
N ASP A 138 8.39 26.85 -59.47
CA ASP A 138 7.82 27.02 -60.84
C ASP A 138 7.52 25.68 -61.54
N GLY A 139 6.32 25.59 -62.14
CA GLY A 139 6.21 25.18 -63.56
C GLY A 139 5.68 23.80 -63.90
N ASP A 140 4.35 23.73 -64.10
CA ASP A 140 3.66 23.42 -65.37
C ASP A 140 4.20 22.35 -66.37
N ASP A 141 3.22 21.57 -66.84
CA ASP A 141 3.03 21.02 -68.20
C ASP A 141 4.01 19.97 -68.76
N ASP A 142 3.48 18.77 -69.07
CA ASP A 142 3.27 18.31 -70.46
C ASP A 142 3.03 16.79 -70.53
N ASP A 143 1.85 16.45 -71.07
CA ASP A 143 1.61 15.58 -72.22
C ASP A 143 2.29 14.20 -72.37
N GLY A 144 1.43 13.20 -72.58
CA GLY A 144 1.63 12.27 -73.69
C GLY A 144 1.22 10.82 -73.44
N ASP A 145 0.05 10.46 -73.99
CA ASP A 145 -0.13 9.35 -74.95
C ASP A 145 0.15 7.90 -74.41
N ASP A 146 -0.66 6.87 -74.60
CA ASP A 146 -1.67 6.53 -75.61
C ASP A 146 -2.38 5.22 -75.18
N ASP A 147 -3.45 4.89 -75.92
CA ASP A 147 -4.00 3.57 -76.24
C ASP A 147 -5.31 3.09 -75.55
N ASP A 148 -6.41 3.60 -76.12
CA ASP A 148 -7.35 2.89 -77.03
C ASP A 148 -8.19 1.68 -76.58
N GLY A 149 -9.49 1.77 -76.92
CA GLY A 149 -10.36 0.65 -77.33
C GLY A 149 -11.79 0.72 -76.76
N ASP A 150 -12.68 1.54 -77.34
CA ASP A 150 -13.68 1.19 -78.39
C ASP A 150 -15.06 0.80 -77.77
N ASP A 151 -16.08 1.68 -77.89
CA ASP A 151 -17.23 1.60 -78.83
C ASP A 151 -18.40 0.76 -78.25
N ASP A 152 -19.69 1.12 -78.24
CA ASP A 152 -20.51 2.02 -79.05
C ASP A 152 -21.81 2.34 -78.28
N ASP A 153 -22.28 3.60 -78.39
CA ASP A 153 -23.66 4.01 -78.10
C ASP A 153 -24.60 3.65 -79.26
N GLY A 154 -25.89 3.41 -78.98
CA GLY A 154 -26.89 3.15 -80.01
C GLY A 154 -28.34 3.34 -79.56
N ASP A 155 -28.83 4.54 -79.82
CA ASP A 155 -30.17 5.10 -79.58
C ASP A 155 -31.37 4.37 -80.22
N ASP A 156 -32.55 4.64 -79.65
CA ASP A 156 -33.87 4.92 -80.25
C ASP A 156 -34.43 4.08 -81.43
N ASP A 157 -35.66 3.57 -81.30
CA ASP A 157 -36.85 4.12 -81.99
C ASP A 157 -38.12 3.23 -81.90
N ASP A 158 -39.25 3.93 -81.88
CA ASP A 158 -40.66 3.49 -81.88
C ASP A 158 -41.09 2.59 -83.06
N GLY A 159 -42.19 1.84 -82.91
CA GLY A 159 -42.87 1.25 -84.07
C GLY A 159 -44.10 0.38 -83.80
N ASP A 160 -45.27 1.03 -83.77
CA ASP A 160 -46.64 0.49 -83.82
C ASP A 160 -46.97 -0.46 -84.99
N ASP A 161 -48.05 -1.23 -84.77
CA ASP A 161 -49.08 -1.74 -85.72
C ASP A 161 -48.67 -2.67 -86.89
N ASP A 162 -49.26 -3.86 -87.01
CA ASP A 162 -50.66 -4.10 -87.42
C ASP A 162 -50.88 -5.56 -87.89
N ASP A 163 -52.07 -6.08 -87.56
CA ASP A 163 -52.93 -7.02 -88.29
C ASP A 163 -52.42 -8.37 -88.84
N THR A 164 -53.17 -9.46 -88.56
CA THR A 164 -53.82 -10.29 -89.60
C THR A 164 -54.62 -11.49 -89.04
N SER A 165 -55.95 -11.36 -89.10
CA SER A 165 -56.95 -12.37 -89.51
C SER A 165 -56.68 -13.90 -89.42
N THR A 166 -57.40 -14.55 -88.50
CA THR A 166 -58.22 -15.80 -88.61
C THR A 166 -57.71 -17.02 -89.41
N GLU A 167 -57.42 -18.12 -88.68
CA GLU A 167 -57.46 -19.52 -89.16
C GLU A 167 -58.39 -20.36 -88.23
N PRO A 168 -59.11 -21.39 -88.74
CA PRO A 168 -59.96 -22.26 -87.91
C PRO A 168 -59.14 -23.30 -87.15
N ALA A 169 -59.66 -23.77 -86.00
CA ALA A 169 -59.02 -24.78 -85.14
C ALA A 169 -58.53 -26.02 -85.91
N PRO A 170 -57.32 -26.56 -85.62
CA PRO A 170 -56.83 -27.77 -86.26
C PRO A 170 -57.59 -29.00 -85.74
N GLU A 171 -58.23 -29.73 -86.66
CA GLU A 171 -58.82 -31.05 -86.40
C GLU A 171 -57.69 -32.11 -86.34
N CYS A 172 -57.82 -33.14 -85.51
CA CYS A 172 -56.86 -34.26 -85.54
C CYS A 172 -56.97 -35.03 -86.87
N ILE A 173 -56.02 -34.85 -87.79
CA ILE A 173 -56.06 -35.52 -89.10
C ILE A 173 -55.30 -36.85 -89.03
N ALA A 174 -56.02 -37.96 -88.94
CA ALA A 174 -55.43 -39.29 -89.11
C ALA A 174 -54.79 -39.46 -90.50
N ALA A 175 -53.53 -39.88 -90.55
CA ALA A 175 -52.90 -40.32 -91.79
C ALA A 175 -53.71 -41.48 -92.40
N ALA A 176 -53.96 -41.43 -93.72
CA ALA A 176 -54.87 -42.33 -94.42
C ALA A 176 -54.57 -43.82 -94.16
N GLY A 177 -55.31 -44.42 -93.22
CA GLY A 177 -55.22 -45.85 -92.87
C GLY A 177 -55.16 -46.19 -91.38
N ALA A 178 -55.01 -45.22 -90.47
CA ALA A 178 -55.07 -45.45 -89.02
C ALA A 178 -56.53 -45.50 -88.50
N VAL A 179 -56.82 -46.43 -87.59
CA VAL A 179 -58.16 -46.67 -87.02
C VAL A 179 -58.32 -46.04 -85.61
N GLU A 180 -57.24 -45.51 -85.03
CA GLU A 180 -57.27 -44.80 -83.74
C GLU A 180 -56.46 -43.50 -83.86
N LEU A 181 -56.96 -42.44 -83.21
CA LEU A 181 -56.32 -41.13 -83.12
C LEU A 181 -55.39 -41.15 -81.90
N ASP A 182 -54.11 -40.85 -82.07
CA ASP A 182 -53.11 -40.72 -81.01
C ASP A 182 -52.49 -39.30 -80.97
N ASP A 183 -51.83 -38.97 -79.86
CA ASP A 183 -51.34 -37.64 -79.51
C ASP A 183 -50.23 -37.10 -80.43
N GLU A 184 -49.56 -37.97 -81.20
CA GLU A 184 -48.53 -37.56 -82.18
C GLU A 184 -49.10 -36.75 -83.38
N ASN A 185 -50.42 -36.56 -83.44
CA ASN A 185 -51.09 -35.89 -84.56
C ASN A 185 -51.42 -34.40 -84.29
N CYS A 186 -51.03 -33.85 -83.14
CA CYS A 186 -51.16 -32.44 -82.83
C CYS A 186 -49.81 -31.73 -83.05
N LEU A 187 -49.75 -30.91 -84.12
CA LEU A 187 -48.52 -30.23 -84.57
C LEU A 187 -48.31 -28.85 -83.92
N ASP A 188 -49.20 -28.48 -83.00
CA ASP A 188 -49.12 -27.23 -82.23
C ASP A 188 -48.44 -27.54 -80.89
N GLU A 189 -47.26 -26.96 -80.67
CA GLU A 189 -46.47 -27.18 -79.45
C GLU A 189 -47.22 -26.71 -78.19
N ASP A 190 -48.16 -25.77 -78.33
CA ASP A 190 -48.96 -25.24 -77.23
C ASP A 190 -50.22 -26.09 -76.94
N ARG A 191 -50.57 -27.06 -77.82
CA ARG A 191 -51.77 -27.92 -77.69
C ARG A 191 -51.46 -29.37 -78.11
N PRO A 192 -50.57 -30.08 -77.41
CA PRO A 192 -49.97 -31.32 -77.91
C PRO A 192 -50.87 -32.57 -77.81
N PHE A 193 -52.09 -32.49 -77.27
CA PHE A 193 -52.92 -33.67 -76.97
C PHE A 193 -54.19 -33.75 -77.82
N CYS A 194 -54.51 -34.93 -78.39
CA CYS A 194 -55.73 -35.13 -79.19
C CYS A 194 -56.88 -35.71 -78.34
N VAL A 195 -57.82 -34.87 -77.91
CA VAL A 195 -58.99 -35.28 -77.11
C VAL A 195 -60.26 -35.19 -77.96
N ASP A 196 -60.96 -36.32 -78.14
CA ASP A 196 -62.20 -36.43 -78.92
C ASP A 196 -62.11 -35.79 -80.34
N GLY A 197 -60.91 -35.82 -80.94
CA GLY A 197 -60.66 -35.33 -82.30
C GLY A 197 -60.26 -33.86 -82.42
N ALA A 198 -59.97 -33.18 -81.30
CA ALA A 198 -59.41 -31.82 -81.28
C ALA A 198 -58.12 -31.74 -80.46
N CYS A 199 -57.18 -30.90 -80.89
CA CYS A 199 -55.94 -30.63 -80.15
C CYS A 199 -56.20 -29.66 -78.99
N GLY A 200 -55.92 -30.08 -77.75
CA GLY A 200 -56.21 -29.36 -76.52
C GLY A 200 -54.97 -28.98 -75.70
N SER A 201 -55.07 -27.87 -74.95
CA SER A 201 -54.16 -27.49 -73.87
C SER A 201 -54.73 -27.94 -72.51
N CYS A 202 -54.01 -27.67 -71.43
CA CYS A 202 -54.33 -28.02 -70.04
C CYS A 202 -55.76 -27.64 -69.55
N VAL A 203 -56.54 -26.85 -70.30
CA VAL A 203 -57.81 -26.24 -69.87
C VAL A 203 -59.09 -26.99 -70.28
N GLU A 204 -59.06 -27.90 -71.27
CA GLU A 204 -60.31 -28.36 -71.91
C GLU A 204 -60.87 -29.75 -71.50
N ALA A 205 -60.48 -30.36 -70.38
CA ALA A 205 -61.12 -31.63 -69.93
C ALA A 205 -61.03 -31.95 -68.41
N ILE A 206 -61.93 -31.35 -67.62
CA ILE A 206 -62.01 -31.35 -66.13
C ILE A 206 -61.90 -32.73 -65.39
N ASP A 207 -61.88 -33.90 -66.05
CA ASP A 207 -61.97 -35.21 -65.35
C ASP A 207 -60.89 -36.27 -65.67
N VAL A 208 -59.81 -35.96 -66.42
CA VAL A 208 -58.71 -36.94 -66.72
C VAL A 208 -57.30 -36.37 -66.51
N LEU A 209 -57.17 -35.33 -65.68
CA LEU A 209 -56.11 -34.31 -65.82
C LEU A 209 -54.84 -34.51 -64.97
N ALA A 210 -54.63 -35.67 -64.33
CA ALA A 210 -53.33 -36.02 -63.73
C ALA A 210 -52.36 -36.67 -64.74
N THR A 211 -52.88 -37.42 -65.71
CA THR A 211 -52.05 -38.28 -66.58
C THR A 211 -51.34 -37.53 -67.71
N ALA A 212 -51.78 -36.32 -68.06
CA ALA A 212 -51.17 -35.53 -69.15
C ALA A 212 -49.81 -34.92 -68.76
N CYS A 213 -49.67 -34.45 -67.51
CA CYS A 213 -48.41 -33.93 -67.00
C CYS A 213 -47.48 -35.06 -66.50
N GLU A 214 -48.00 -36.19 -65.98
CA GLU A 214 -47.22 -37.40 -65.66
C GLU A 214 -46.45 -38.00 -66.85
N LEU A 215 -46.90 -37.78 -68.10
CA LEU A 215 -46.26 -38.32 -69.30
C LEU A 215 -45.15 -37.43 -69.88
N LEU A 216 -45.02 -36.18 -69.42
CA LEU A 216 -44.06 -35.19 -69.92
C LEU A 216 -42.73 -35.15 -69.13
N GLY A 217 -42.67 -35.74 -67.94
CA GLY A 217 -41.46 -35.88 -67.11
C GLY A 217 -41.78 -35.88 -65.61
N ASP A 218 -40.94 -36.53 -64.81
CA ASP A 218 -41.15 -36.75 -63.36
C ASP A 218 -41.15 -35.43 -62.53
N ASP A 219 -40.73 -34.30 -63.10
CA ASP A 219 -40.48 -33.05 -62.37
C ASP A 219 -41.68 -32.07 -62.34
N ALA A 220 -42.77 -32.31 -63.08
CA ALA A 220 -43.94 -31.40 -63.11
C ALA A 220 -45.29 -32.11 -63.38
N PRO A 221 -45.78 -32.99 -62.49
CA PRO A 221 -46.91 -33.88 -62.77
C PRO A 221 -48.30 -33.25 -62.64
N HIS A 222 -48.43 -31.97 -62.27
CA HIS A 222 -49.72 -31.34 -61.99
C HIS A 222 -50.05 -30.18 -62.94
N CYS A 223 -51.29 -30.13 -63.45
CA CYS A 223 -51.72 -29.06 -64.36
C CYS A 223 -52.28 -27.85 -63.59
N ARG A 224 -51.73 -26.65 -63.82
CA ARG A 224 -52.25 -25.37 -63.33
C ARG A 224 -53.25 -24.78 -64.33
N VAL A 225 -54.53 -24.99 -64.08
CA VAL A 225 -55.64 -24.60 -64.98
C VAL A 225 -55.72 -23.11 -65.32
N ASP A 226 -55.21 -22.22 -64.45
CA ASP A 226 -55.30 -20.77 -64.65
C ASP A 226 -54.24 -20.21 -65.61
N HIS A 227 -53.15 -20.94 -65.84
CA HIS A 227 -52.02 -20.52 -66.70
C HIS A 227 -51.70 -21.51 -67.82
N GLU A 228 -52.47 -22.60 -67.91
CA GLU A 228 -52.32 -23.68 -68.90
C GLU A 228 -50.96 -24.40 -68.89
N THR A 229 -50.21 -24.36 -67.78
CA THR A 229 -48.87 -24.96 -67.65
C THR A 229 -48.85 -26.16 -66.69
N CYS A 230 -47.97 -27.13 -66.96
CA CYS A 230 -47.63 -28.17 -65.99
C CYS A 230 -46.65 -27.62 -64.96
N VAL A 231 -46.89 -27.92 -63.69
CA VAL A 231 -46.13 -27.45 -62.52
C VAL A 231 -45.89 -28.63 -61.57
N GLU A 232 -44.90 -28.49 -60.70
CA GLU A 232 -44.54 -29.53 -59.72
C GLU A 232 -45.63 -29.73 -58.67
N CYS A 233 -46.37 -28.69 -58.31
CA CYS A 233 -47.47 -28.80 -57.36
C CYS A 233 -48.52 -27.70 -57.58
N VAL A 234 -49.77 -27.96 -57.18
CA VAL A 234 -50.83 -26.93 -57.06
C VAL A 234 -51.49 -26.93 -55.68
N THR A 235 -51.24 -27.96 -54.87
CA THR A 235 -51.64 -28.05 -53.47
C THR A 235 -50.53 -28.73 -52.68
N THR A 236 -50.45 -28.47 -51.38
CA THR A 236 -49.48 -29.08 -50.45
C THR A 236 -49.52 -30.62 -50.47
N GLU A 237 -50.70 -31.21 -50.65
CA GLU A 237 -50.88 -32.67 -50.72
C GLU A 237 -50.09 -33.31 -51.88
N HIS A 238 -49.74 -32.54 -52.92
CA HIS A 238 -48.94 -33.03 -54.05
C HIS A 238 -47.45 -33.18 -53.72
N CYS A 239 -46.95 -32.47 -52.71
CA CYS A 239 -45.55 -32.50 -52.30
C CYS A 239 -45.28 -33.59 -51.24
N GLU A 240 -46.22 -33.83 -50.33
CA GLU A 240 -46.09 -34.84 -49.26
C GLU A 240 -45.95 -36.29 -49.78
N GLU A 241 -46.43 -36.58 -51.00
CA GLU A 241 -46.35 -37.91 -51.61
C GLU A 241 -44.96 -38.23 -52.18
N THR A 242 -44.18 -37.20 -52.55
CA THR A 242 -42.86 -37.33 -53.19
C THR A 242 -41.72 -37.00 -52.22
N VAL A 243 -41.87 -35.99 -51.36
CA VAL A 243 -40.90 -35.57 -50.33
C VAL A 243 -41.63 -35.25 -49.02
N PRO A 244 -41.43 -36.02 -47.94
CA PRO A 244 -42.05 -35.72 -46.64
C PRO A 244 -41.69 -34.32 -46.12
N ASP A 245 -42.62 -33.67 -45.43
CA ASP A 245 -42.43 -32.35 -44.79
C ASP A 245 -42.17 -31.20 -45.77
N THR A 246 -42.72 -31.28 -46.99
CA THR A 246 -42.68 -30.21 -47.99
C THR A 246 -44.08 -29.67 -48.32
N VAL A 247 -44.15 -28.37 -48.57
CA VAL A 247 -45.35 -27.61 -48.93
C VAL A 247 -45.25 -27.06 -50.35
N CYS A 248 -46.39 -26.79 -50.98
CA CYS A 248 -46.41 -26.31 -52.36
C CYS A 248 -46.33 -24.78 -52.43
N HIS A 249 -45.18 -24.24 -52.84
CA HIS A 249 -45.00 -22.79 -52.96
C HIS A 249 -45.95 -22.21 -54.03
N ARG A 250 -46.97 -21.46 -53.62
CA ARG A 250 -48.06 -21.04 -54.54
C ARG A 250 -47.64 -20.15 -55.71
N GLN A 251 -46.48 -19.50 -55.62
CA GLN A 251 -46.00 -18.57 -56.66
C GLN A 251 -45.13 -19.28 -57.70
N SER A 252 -44.13 -20.05 -57.25
CA SER A 252 -43.27 -20.85 -58.14
C SER A 252 -43.93 -22.17 -58.56
N ASN A 253 -44.94 -22.64 -57.84
CA ASN A 253 -45.60 -23.94 -58.00
C ASN A 253 -44.60 -25.11 -57.92
N THR A 254 -43.62 -24.96 -57.02
CA THR A 254 -42.57 -25.94 -56.70
C THR A 254 -42.71 -26.45 -55.27
N CYS A 255 -42.25 -27.66 -54.99
CA CYS A 255 -42.28 -28.22 -53.64
C CYS A 255 -41.08 -27.70 -52.82
N VAL A 256 -41.37 -27.04 -51.71
CA VAL A 256 -40.39 -26.39 -50.81
C VAL A 256 -40.60 -26.85 -49.38
N VAL A 257 -39.64 -26.69 -48.47
CA VAL A 257 -39.80 -27.13 -47.07
C VAL A 257 -40.75 -26.20 -46.30
N CYS A 258 -40.84 -24.93 -46.70
CA CYS A 258 -41.66 -23.91 -46.07
C CYS A 258 -42.13 -22.86 -47.10
N GLU A 259 -43.27 -22.20 -46.88
CA GLU A 259 -43.73 -21.09 -47.73
C GLU A 259 -43.20 -19.76 -47.19
N ASP A 260 -42.81 -18.83 -48.08
CA ASP A 260 -42.34 -17.48 -47.73
C ASP A 260 -43.24 -16.85 -46.64
N HIS A 261 -42.66 -16.59 -45.47
CA HIS A 261 -43.27 -16.03 -44.25
C HIS A 261 -44.20 -16.94 -43.41
N GLU A 262 -44.36 -18.24 -43.73
CA GLU A 262 -45.05 -19.22 -42.89
C GLU A 262 -44.08 -20.17 -42.16
N ASN A 263 -43.48 -19.68 -41.08
CA ASN A 263 -42.50 -20.40 -40.23
C ASN A 263 -43.04 -21.68 -39.55
N SER A 264 -44.35 -21.94 -39.59
CA SER A 264 -44.99 -23.08 -38.90
C SER A 264 -44.62 -24.46 -39.46
N ALA A 265 -44.02 -24.52 -40.66
CA ALA A 265 -43.56 -25.76 -41.27
C ALA A 265 -42.12 -26.14 -40.84
N CYS A 266 -41.39 -25.20 -40.23
CA CYS A 266 -39.99 -25.39 -39.88
C CYS A 266 -39.81 -25.95 -38.45
N PRO A 267 -38.78 -26.79 -38.22
CA PRO A 267 -38.49 -27.38 -36.91
C PRO A 267 -37.94 -26.33 -35.93
N ASP A 268 -38.05 -26.60 -34.62
CA ASP A 268 -37.62 -25.67 -33.56
C ASP A 268 -36.13 -25.27 -33.64
N ASP A 269 -35.27 -26.13 -34.19
CA ASP A 269 -33.83 -25.85 -34.37
C ASP A 269 -33.55 -24.92 -35.58
N PHE A 270 -34.48 -24.78 -36.52
CA PHE A 270 -34.37 -23.92 -37.71
C PHE A 270 -35.70 -23.23 -38.00
N PRO A 271 -36.19 -22.35 -37.11
CA PRO A 271 -37.60 -21.95 -37.09
C PRO A 271 -37.99 -20.91 -38.16
N ALA A 272 -37.06 -20.40 -38.97
CA ALA A 272 -37.33 -19.37 -39.97
C ALA A 272 -37.27 -19.91 -41.41
N CYS A 273 -38.13 -19.40 -42.29
CA CYS A 273 -38.17 -19.82 -43.70
C CYS A 273 -37.52 -18.77 -44.63
N ASP A 274 -36.46 -19.13 -45.34
CA ASP A 274 -35.77 -18.30 -46.34
C ASP A 274 -35.80 -18.98 -47.71
N GLU A 275 -36.50 -18.37 -48.68
CA GLU A 275 -36.64 -18.86 -50.06
C GLU A 275 -36.97 -20.37 -50.18
N GLY A 276 -37.83 -20.88 -49.28
CA GLY A 276 -38.27 -22.28 -49.27
C GLY A 276 -37.38 -23.27 -48.52
N VAL A 277 -36.35 -22.79 -47.82
CA VAL A 277 -35.47 -23.58 -46.95
C VAL A 277 -35.60 -23.10 -45.49
N CYS A 278 -35.64 -24.04 -44.54
CA CYS A 278 -35.62 -23.69 -43.12
C CYS A 278 -34.20 -23.34 -42.68
N VAL A 279 -34.06 -22.15 -42.10
CA VAL A 279 -32.83 -21.56 -41.57
C VAL A 279 -33.05 -21.17 -40.11
N GLU A 280 -31.98 -20.83 -39.38
CA GLU A 280 -32.14 -20.41 -37.97
C GLU A 280 -32.85 -19.05 -37.88
N CYS A 281 -32.62 -18.17 -38.85
CA CYS A 281 -33.17 -16.82 -38.87
C CYS A 281 -33.14 -16.19 -40.27
N THR A 282 -33.95 -15.14 -40.48
CA THR A 282 -34.07 -14.47 -41.79
C THR A 282 -33.69 -12.99 -41.79
N ALA A 283 -33.72 -12.34 -40.62
CA ALA A 283 -33.42 -10.92 -40.46
C ALA A 283 -32.99 -10.61 -39.02
N ASP A 284 -32.38 -9.45 -38.82
CA ASP A 284 -31.99 -8.97 -37.50
C ASP A 284 -33.22 -8.85 -36.58
N HIS A 285 -33.07 -9.30 -35.33
CA HIS A 285 -34.18 -9.47 -34.38
C HIS A 285 -35.31 -10.39 -34.88
N ASP A 286 -34.99 -11.43 -35.64
CA ASP A 286 -35.91 -12.56 -35.81
C ASP A 286 -36.21 -13.14 -34.42
N VAL A 287 -37.50 -13.28 -34.10
CA VAL A 287 -37.96 -13.85 -32.81
C VAL A 287 -37.38 -15.26 -32.59
N ALA A 288 -36.96 -15.90 -33.68
CA ALA A 288 -36.22 -17.16 -33.71
C ALA A 288 -34.92 -17.18 -32.89
N CYS A 289 -34.13 -16.11 -32.86
CA CYS A 289 -32.80 -16.12 -32.24
C CYS A 289 -32.81 -15.96 -30.71
N GLY A 290 -33.95 -15.62 -30.11
CA GLY A 290 -34.04 -15.28 -28.69
C GLY A 290 -33.67 -13.82 -28.39
N GLU A 291 -33.67 -13.44 -27.12
CA GLU A 291 -33.48 -12.03 -26.72
C GLU A 291 -32.00 -11.58 -26.77
N ASP A 292 -31.05 -12.51 -26.83
CA ASP A 292 -29.61 -12.24 -26.68
C ASP A 292 -28.77 -12.52 -27.96
N LYS A 293 -29.42 -12.78 -29.10
CA LYS A 293 -28.74 -13.13 -30.36
C LYS A 293 -29.35 -12.43 -31.56
N VAL A 294 -28.53 -12.19 -32.57
CA VAL A 294 -28.88 -11.57 -33.84
C VAL A 294 -28.68 -12.56 -34.99
N CYS A 295 -29.39 -12.30 -36.09
CA CYS A 295 -29.27 -13.13 -37.28
C CYS A 295 -28.10 -12.66 -38.13
N GLU A 296 -27.12 -13.53 -38.42
CA GLU A 296 -26.11 -13.20 -39.44
C GLU A 296 -26.75 -13.33 -40.84
N PRO A 297 -26.91 -12.24 -41.61
CA PRO A 297 -27.69 -12.26 -42.84
C PRO A 297 -27.07 -13.13 -43.94
N GLU A 298 -25.75 -13.32 -43.97
CA GLU A 298 -25.08 -14.15 -44.98
C GLU A 298 -25.08 -15.64 -44.62
N ALA A 299 -24.87 -15.97 -43.34
CA ALA A 299 -24.80 -17.34 -42.85
C ALA A 299 -26.17 -17.95 -42.52
N LYS A 300 -27.18 -17.11 -42.24
CA LYS A 300 -28.52 -17.50 -41.80
C LYS A 300 -28.51 -18.29 -40.48
N GLU A 301 -27.55 -17.96 -39.61
CA GLU A 301 -27.30 -18.56 -38.29
C GLU A 301 -27.49 -17.51 -37.18
N CYS A 302 -27.98 -17.94 -36.01
CA CYS A 302 -28.15 -17.06 -34.85
C CYS A 302 -26.86 -16.93 -34.05
N VAL A 303 -26.21 -15.78 -34.16
CA VAL A 303 -24.94 -15.42 -33.51
C VAL A 303 -25.16 -14.36 -32.43
N GLU A 304 -24.22 -14.16 -31.51
CA GLU A 304 -24.37 -13.06 -30.54
C GLU A 304 -24.16 -11.71 -31.22
N CYS A 305 -23.26 -11.66 -32.21
CA CYS A 305 -22.98 -10.46 -32.97
C CYS A 305 -22.40 -10.77 -34.36
N TYR A 306 -22.53 -9.79 -35.26
CA TYR A 306 -21.74 -9.74 -36.49
C TYR A 306 -21.14 -8.36 -36.78
N GLU A 307 -21.52 -7.37 -35.97
CA GLU A 307 -21.04 -5.98 -35.95
C GLU A 307 -21.03 -5.52 -34.50
N ASN A 308 -20.19 -4.54 -34.17
CA ASN A 308 -20.02 -4.03 -32.80
C ASN A 308 -21.31 -3.42 -32.22
N GLU A 309 -22.22 -2.93 -33.06
CA GLU A 309 -23.49 -2.33 -32.62
C GLU A 309 -24.45 -3.34 -31.96
N HIS A 310 -24.18 -4.64 -32.09
CA HIS A 310 -24.95 -5.72 -31.44
C HIS A 310 -24.46 -6.06 -30.04
N CYS A 311 -23.28 -5.56 -29.67
CA CYS A 311 -22.70 -5.78 -28.35
C CYS A 311 -23.01 -4.62 -27.40
N SER A 312 -22.81 -4.85 -26.10
CA SER A 312 -22.93 -3.80 -25.09
C SER A 312 -21.85 -2.72 -25.28
N ASP A 313 -22.04 -1.54 -24.67
CA ASP A 313 -21.13 -0.39 -24.82
C ASP A 313 -19.66 -0.70 -24.42
N ASP A 314 -19.42 -1.76 -23.64
CA ASP A 314 -18.14 -2.25 -23.14
C ASP A 314 -17.62 -3.50 -23.87
N GLN A 315 -18.23 -3.88 -25.00
CA GLN A 315 -17.90 -5.08 -25.76
C GLN A 315 -17.75 -4.80 -27.26
N VAL A 316 -16.99 -5.66 -27.92
CA VAL A 316 -16.77 -5.67 -29.37
C VAL A 316 -17.09 -7.04 -29.95
N CYS A 317 -17.50 -7.06 -31.21
CA CYS A 317 -17.83 -8.30 -31.88
C CYS A 317 -16.57 -8.96 -32.42
N GLU A 318 -16.25 -10.18 -31.98
CA GLU A 318 -15.13 -10.94 -32.53
C GLU A 318 -15.53 -11.54 -33.90
N PRO A 319 -14.89 -11.13 -35.03
CA PRO A 319 -15.27 -11.54 -36.37
C PRO A 319 -15.25 -13.05 -36.63
N GLU A 320 -14.33 -13.81 -36.03
CA GLU A 320 -14.24 -15.27 -36.27
C GLU A 320 -15.18 -16.08 -35.39
N ALA A 321 -15.31 -15.71 -34.11
CA ALA A 321 -16.12 -16.43 -33.13
C ALA A 321 -17.62 -16.03 -33.18
N LYS A 322 -17.92 -14.82 -33.66
CA LYS A 322 -19.28 -14.24 -33.68
C LYS A 322 -19.91 -14.13 -32.28
N GLU A 323 -19.05 -13.85 -31.30
CA GLU A 323 -19.36 -13.68 -29.87
C GLU A 323 -18.98 -12.27 -29.41
N CYS A 324 -19.75 -11.70 -28.48
CA CYS A 324 -19.43 -10.39 -27.90
C CYS A 324 -18.37 -10.55 -26.80
N VAL A 325 -17.19 -10.00 -27.03
CA VAL A 325 -16.05 -10.07 -26.10
C VAL A 325 -15.64 -8.67 -25.66
N ALA A 326 -14.93 -8.54 -24.54
CA ALA A 326 -14.42 -7.22 -24.14
C ALA A 326 -13.36 -6.72 -25.13
N CYS A 327 -12.54 -7.64 -25.67
CA CYS A 327 -11.53 -7.32 -26.67
C CYS A 327 -11.11 -8.53 -27.50
N TYR A 328 -10.56 -8.27 -28.69
CA TYR A 328 -9.77 -9.23 -29.46
C TYR A 328 -8.43 -8.66 -29.97
N GLU A 329 -8.22 -7.35 -29.76
CA GLU A 329 -7.03 -6.57 -30.08
C GLU A 329 -6.87 -5.48 -29.01
N ASN A 330 -5.63 -5.02 -28.79
CA ASN A 330 -5.32 -4.03 -27.74
C ASN A 330 -6.00 -2.68 -27.94
N GLU A 331 -6.35 -2.31 -29.18
CA GLU A 331 -7.02 -1.04 -29.49
C GLU A 331 -8.46 -0.97 -28.95
N HIS A 332 -9.03 -2.10 -28.55
CA HIS A 332 -10.35 -2.17 -27.89
C HIS A 332 -10.27 -1.90 -26.39
N CYS A 333 -9.08 -1.93 -25.80
CA CYS A 333 -8.87 -1.69 -24.39
C CYS A 333 -8.53 -0.22 -24.10
N SER A 334 -8.67 0.17 -22.83
CA SER A 334 -8.24 1.50 -22.37
C SER A 334 -6.71 1.65 -22.49
N ALA A 335 -6.20 2.88 -22.43
CA ALA A 335 -4.78 3.18 -22.68
C ALA A 335 -3.79 2.41 -21.78
N ASP A 336 -4.22 2.00 -20.58
CA ASP A 336 -3.40 1.29 -19.59
C ASP A 336 -3.70 -0.23 -19.54
N GLN A 337 -4.35 -0.77 -20.57
CA GLN A 337 -4.78 -2.16 -20.64
C GLN A 337 -4.39 -2.83 -21.96
N VAL A 338 -4.24 -4.14 -21.90
CA VAL A 338 -3.88 -5.02 -23.01
C VAL A 338 -4.93 -6.12 -23.13
N CYS A 339 -5.21 -6.55 -24.35
CA CYS A 339 -6.17 -7.62 -24.57
C CYS A 339 -5.53 -8.99 -24.32
N GLU A 340 -6.04 -9.76 -23.36
CA GLU A 340 -5.57 -11.12 -23.12
C GLU A 340 -6.13 -12.08 -24.19
N PRO A 341 -5.27 -12.70 -25.03
CA PRO A 341 -5.73 -13.46 -26.20
C PRO A 341 -6.59 -14.69 -25.86
N GLU A 342 -6.38 -15.33 -24.71
CA GLU A 342 -7.15 -16.53 -24.32
C GLU A 342 -8.45 -16.17 -23.59
N ALA A 343 -8.41 -15.19 -22.69
CA ALA A 343 -9.57 -14.78 -21.89
C ALA A 343 -10.53 -13.84 -22.64
N LYS A 344 -10.03 -13.12 -23.66
CA LYS A 344 -10.77 -12.06 -24.38
C LYS A 344 -11.28 -10.94 -23.47
N GLU A 345 -10.49 -10.66 -22.43
CA GLU A 345 -10.72 -9.61 -21.43
C GLU A 345 -9.60 -8.58 -21.48
N CYS A 346 -9.94 -7.31 -21.24
CA CYS A 346 -8.95 -6.24 -21.08
C CYS A 346 -8.35 -6.32 -19.68
N VAL A 347 -7.06 -6.59 -19.61
CA VAL A 347 -6.29 -6.69 -18.37
C VAL A 347 -5.18 -5.65 -18.34
N GLU A 348 -4.62 -5.33 -17.18
CA GLU A 348 -3.46 -4.43 -17.15
C GLU A 348 -2.24 -5.11 -17.76
N CYS A 349 -2.05 -6.40 -17.48
CA CYS A 349 -0.92 -7.16 -17.99
C CYS A 349 -1.20 -8.67 -18.04
N PHE A 350 -0.38 -9.35 -18.83
CA PHE A 350 -0.20 -10.82 -18.79
C PHE A 350 1.27 -11.23 -18.96
N GLU A 351 2.13 -10.25 -19.26
CA GLU A 351 3.58 -10.35 -19.23
C GLU A 351 4.15 -9.01 -18.76
N ASN A 352 5.37 -9.03 -18.24
CA ASN A 352 6.01 -7.84 -17.66
C ASN A 352 6.16 -6.69 -18.66
N GLY A 353 6.21 -6.98 -19.96
CA GLY A 353 6.33 -5.96 -21.00
C GLY A 353 5.10 -5.04 -21.14
N HIS A 354 3.98 -5.39 -20.49
CA HIS A 354 2.75 -4.59 -20.50
C HIS A 354 2.68 -3.57 -19.36
N CYS A 355 3.51 -3.73 -18.33
CA CYS A 355 3.54 -2.79 -17.23
C CYS A 355 4.40 -1.57 -17.56
N SER A 356 3.90 -0.38 -17.22
CA SER A 356 4.69 0.84 -17.19
C SER A 356 5.56 0.90 -15.94
N ASP A 357 6.60 1.75 -15.97
CA ASP A 357 7.60 1.88 -14.90
C ASP A 357 8.38 0.58 -14.65
N ASP A 358 9.01 0.45 -13.48
CA ASP A 358 9.73 -0.75 -13.05
C ASP A 358 8.80 -1.83 -12.46
N LEU A 359 7.50 -1.80 -12.81
CA LEU A 359 6.48 -2.74 -12.31
C LEU A 359 6.52 -4.10 -13.04
N ILE A 360 5.99 -5.12 -12.37
CA ILE A 360 5.99 -6.51 -12.82
C ILE A 360 4.55 -7.02 -12.91
N CYS A 361 4.29 -7.90 -13.88
CA CYS A 361 2.95 -8.45 -14.03
C CYS A 361 2.69 -9.58 -13.03
N HIS A 362 1.64 -9.46 -12.20
CA HIS A 362 1.15 -10.55 -11.35
C HIS A 362 0.20 -11.45 -12.16
N PRO A 363 0.62 -12.65 -12.57
CA PRO A 363 -0.11 -13.45 -13.56
C PRO A 363 -1.42 -14.05 -13.05
N GLU A 364 -1.66 -14.08 -11.74
CA GLU A 364 -2.94 -14.57 -11.19
C GLU A 364 -4.02 -13.47 -11.13
N ASP A 365 -3.60 -12.21 -10.98
CA ASP A 365 -4.50 -11.06 -10.85
C ASP A 365 -4.55 -10.21 -12.13
N ASN A 366 -3.67 -10.49 -13.10
CA ASN A 366 -3.46 -9.73 -14.34
C ASN A 366 -3.28 -8.22 -14.10
N ALA A 367 -2.61 -7.89 -12.99
CA ALA A 367 -2.37 -6.55 -12.50
C ALA A 367 -0.88 -6.24 -12.43
N CYS A 368 -0.51 -4.99 -12.67
CA CYS A 368 0.87 -4.54 -12.53
C CYS A 368 1.17 -4.21 -11.05
N VAL A 369 2.14 -4.91 -10.47
CA VAL A 369 2.53 -4.79 -9.06
C VAL A 369 3.99 -4.40 -8.94
N GLU A 370 4.42 -3.90 -7.78
CA GLU A 370 5.82 -3.50 -7.58
C GLU A 370 6.75 -4.71 -7.53
N CYS A 371 6.29 -5.84 -6.98
CA CYS A 371 7.13 -7.00 -6.79
C CYS A 371 6.33 -8.31 -6.76
N LEU A 372 7.01 -9.41 -7.06
CA LEU A 372 6.53 -10.77 -6.78
C LEU A 372 7.46 -11.50 -5.80
N HIS A 373 8.72 -11.06 -5.74
CA HIS A 373 9.77 -11.58 -4.90
C HIS A 373 10.68 -10.44 -4.42
N ASP A 374 11.42 -10.66 -3.34
CA ASP A 374 12.36 -9.67 -2.79
C ASP A 374 13.44 -9.24 -3.80
N SER A 375 13.76 -10.09 -4.79
CA SER A 375 14.70 -9.74 -5.86
C SER A 375 14.20 -8.64 -6.81
N ASP A 376 12.90 -8.37 -6.79
CA ASP A 376 12.27 -7.31 -7.57
C ASP A 376 12.37 -5.95 -6.83
N CYS A 377 12.68 -6.00 -5.54
CA CYS A 377 12.77 -4.85 -4.65
C CYS A 377 14.23 -4.42 -4.42
N GLY A 378 14.43 -3.20 -3.88
CA GLY A 378 15.77 -2.66 -3.66
C GLY A 378 15.80 -1.37 -2.85
N GLY A 379 17.02 -0.85 -2.62
CA GLY A 379 17.23 0.35 -1.80
C GLY A 379 16.74 0.17 -0.36
N THR A 380 16.00 1.15 0.16
CA THR A 380 15.42 1.13 1.52
C THR A 380 14.15 0.29 1.65
N LYS A 381 13.72 -0.36 0.56
CA LYS A 381 12.55 -1.23 0.54
C LYS A 381 12.89 -2.55 -0.18
N PRO A 382 13.72 -3.43 0.42
CA PRO A 382 14.20 -4.64 -0.23
C PRO A 382 13.23 -5.83 -0.15
N ILE A 383 12.14 -5.75 0.63
CA ILE A 383 11.25 -6.88 0.90
C ILE A 383 9.98 -6.77 0.06
N CYS A 384 9.53 -7.86 -0.54
CA CYS A 384 8.25 -7.89 -1.22
C CYS A 384 7.12 -8.30 -0.28
N ASP A 385 6.25 -7.35 0.08
CA ASP A 385 5.08 -7.62 0.91
C ASP A 385 3.91 -8.16 0.08
N THR A 386 3.93 -9.47 -0.15
CA THR A 386 2.85 -10.19 -0.85
C THR A 386 1.53 -10.23 -0.07
N GLU A 387 1.56 -10.07 1.27
CA GLU A 387 0.34 -10.01 2.09
C GLU A 387 -0.28 -8.60 2.10
N GLY A 388 0.56 -7.56 1.99
CA GLY A 388 0.20 -6.15 1.92
C GLY A 388 -0.12 -5.63 0.51
N GLY A 389 -0.17 -6.52 -0.49
CA GLY A 389 -0.60 -6.17 -1.85
C GLY A 389 0.52 -6.08 -2.89
N ASN A 390 1.59 -6.87 -2.75
CA ASN A 390 2.70 -6.96 -3.70
C ASN A 390 3.46 -5.62 -3.86
N VAL A 391 3.72 -4.98 -2.72
CA VAL A 391 4.39 -3.67 -2.62
C VAL A 391 5.76 -3.87 -1.97
N CYS A 392 6.78 -3.12 -2.42
CA CYS A 392 8.09 -3.17 -1.79
C CYS A 392 8.05 -2.46 -0.41
N ALA A 393 8.56 -3.14 0.60
CA ALA A 393 8.58 -2.75 2.00
C ALA A 393 10.01 -2.74 2.57
N PRO A 394 10.28 -1.89 3.59
CA PRO A 394 11.54 -1.95 4.33
C PRO A 394 11.67 -3.29 5.05
N CYS A 395 12.91 -3.75 5.23
CA CYS A 395 13.17 -4.87 6.14
C CYS A 395 12.84 -4.46 7.59
N GLN A 396 12.35 -5.41 8.38
CA GLN A 396 11.96 -5.24 9.78
C GLN A 396 12.74 -6.16 10.71
N SER A 397 13.45 -7.15 10.18
CA SER A 397 14.33 -8.02 10.95
C SER A 397 15.51 -8.50 10.12
N HIS A 398 16.63 -8.83 10.78
CA HIS A 398 17.82 -9.34 10.09
C HIS A 398 17.54 -10.60 9.26
N GLY A 399 16.62 -11.46 9.71
CA GLY A 399 16.27 -12.70 9.01
C GLY A 399 15.50 -12.53 7.69
N GLU A 400 15.06 -11.32 7.36
CA GLU A 400 14.44 -11.00 6.06
C GLU A 400 15.48 -10.69 4.98
N CYS A 401 16.72 -10.38 5.39
CA CYS A 401 17.79 -10.06 4.47
C CYS A 401 18.49 -11.33 3.93
N PRO A 402 19.02 -11.28 2.70
CA PRO A 402 19.63 -12.44 2.06
C PRO A 402 20.99 -12.80 2.68
N GLY A 403 21.22 -14.10 2.91
CA GLY A 403 22.50 -14.59 3.43
C GLY A 403 22.72 -14.18 4.88
N ASP A 404 23.92 -13.65 5.18
CA ASP A 404 24.29 -13.14 6.50
C ASP A 404 24.19 -11.59 6.56
N ALA A 405 23.51 -10.98 5.58
CA ALA A 405 23.25 -9.54 5.59
C ALA A 405 22.24 -9.20 6.69
N ALA A 406 22.45 -8.09 7.38
CA ALA A 406 21.50 -7.58 8.35
C ALA A 406 20.63 -6.47 7.78
N CYS A 407 19.45 -6.34 8.37
CA CYS A 407 18.60 -5.18 8.20
C CYS A 407 19.19 -3.98 8.97
N ASP A 408 19.27 -2.83 8.30
CA ASP A 408 19.29 -1.52 8.96
C ASP A 408 17.90 -1.29 9.57
N LEU A 409 17.74 -1.59 10.86
CA LEU A 409 16.45 -1.50 11.56
C LEU A 409 15.91 -0.06 11.66
N HIS A 410 16.73 0.95 11.32
CA HIS A 410 16.29 2.35 11.23
C HIS A 410 15.94 2.75 9.79
N GLY A 411 16.82 2.45 8.82
CA GLY A 411 16.67 2.85 7.42
C GLY A 411 15.91 1.86 6.52
N GLY A 412 15.70 0.63 6.96
CA GLY A 412 14.93 -0.41 6.26
C GLY A 412 15.65 -1.12 5.11
N ALA A 413 16.95 -0.88 4.91
CA ALA A 413 17.76 -1.48 3.85
C ALA A 413 18.49 -2.76 4.33
N CYS A 414 18.72 -3.70 3.42
CA CYS A 414 19.59 -4.86 3.69
C CYS A 414 21.07 -4.52 3.41
N LEU A 415 21.92 -4.67 4.42
CA LEU A 415 23.33 -4.30 4.40
C LEU A 415 24.20 -5.45 3.86
N THR A 416 24.32 -5.53 2.53
CA THR A 416 24.92 -6.70 1.85
C THR A 416 26.46 -6.73 1.84
N ASP A 417 27.15 -5.66 2.21
CA ASP A 417 28.60 -5.66 2.34
C ASP A 417 29.02 -6.30 3.68
N ILE A 418 29.29 -7.61 3.66
CA ILE A 418 29.47 -8.42 4.88
C ILE A 418 30.96 -8.55 5.23
N ARG A 419 31.29 -8.39 6.52
CA ARG A 419 32.60 -8.72 7.12
C ARG A 419 32.45 -9.69 8.28
N TYR A 420 33.31 -10.69 8.35
CA TYR A 420 33.31 -11.69 9.44
C TYR A 420 34.40 -11.41 10.45
N VAL A 421 34.08 -11.53 11.73
CA VAL A 421 34.97 -11.32 12.87
C VAL A 421 34.96 -12.55 13.77
N SER A 422 36.15 -12.98 14.22
CA SER A 422 36.33 -14.07 15.19
C SER A 422 37.68 -13.90 15.87
N SER A 423 37.79 -14.31 17.13
CA SER A 423 39.04 -14.43 17.86
C SER A 423 40.08 -15.25 17.08
N CYS A 424 41.13 -14.57 16.63
CA CYS A 424 42.20 -15.18 15.86
C CYS A 424 43.58 -14.63 16.22
N GLY A 425 44.62 -15.31 15.73
CA GLY A 425 46.01 -14.92 15.96
C GLY A 425 46.58 -13.96 14.92
N GLU A 426 46.06 -14.00 13.68
CA GLU A 426 46.44 -13.13 12.57
C GLU A 426 45.17 -12.85 11.75
N SER A 427 44.89 -11.57 11.48
CA SER A 427 43.68 -11.15 10.74
C SER A 427 43.72 -11.60 9.28
N GLY A 428 42.58 -12.10 8.81
CA GLY A 428 42.33 -12.45 7.42
C GLY A 428 41.83 -11.27 6.59
N SER A 429 41.11 -11.56 5.51
CA SER A 429 40.43 -10.54 4.69
C SER A 429 39.05 -10.13 5.19
N GLY A 430 38.45 -10.88 6.11
CA GLY A 430 37.09 -10.67 6.60
C GLY A 430 35.99 -10.99 5.58
N MET A 431 36.31 -11.44 4.36
CA MET A 431 35.33 -11.69 3.29
C MET A 431 34.67 -13.07 3.38
N SER A 432 35.07 -13.93 4.32
CA SER A 432 34.45 -15.24 4.53
C SER A 432 34.53 -15.70 5.99
N PRO A 433 33.62 -16.59 6.43
CA PRO A 433 33.67 -17.21 7.77
C PRO A 433 34.99 -17.92 8.12
N THR A 434 35.74 -18.36 7.11
CA THR A 434 36.99 -19.10 7.32
C THR A 434 38.25 -18.22 7.26
N ASP A 435 38.07 -16.93 6.99
CA ASP A 435 39.13 -15.93 6.88
C ASP A 435 38.70 -14.61 7.54
N PRO A 436 38.34 -14.62 8.85
CA PRO A 436 37.77 -13.46 9.55
C PRO A 436 38.83 -12.43 9.93
N PHE A 437 38.40 -11.20 10.24
CA PHE A 437 39.18 -10.23 11.00
C PHE A 437 39.28 -10.66 12.48
N CYS A 438 40.38 -10.27 13.15
CA CYS A 438 40.54 -10.54 14.58
C CYS A 438 39.97 -9.44 15.48
N SER A 439 39.59 -8.29 14.92
CA SER A 439 38.94 -7.20 15.65
C SER A 439 37.73 -6.65 14.88
N ILE A 440 36.81 -6.07 15.62
CA ILE A 440 35.60 -5.44 15.11
C ILE A 440 35.97 -4.13 14.38
N GLY A 441 36.88 -3.34 14.94
CA GLY A 441 37.34 -2.09 14.34
C GLY A 441 38.01 -2.29 12.97
N GLU A 442 38.78 -3.37 12.78
CA GLU A 442 39.37 -3.71 11.48
C GLU A 442 38.29 -4.02 10.43
N ALA A 443 37.23 -4.72 10.82
CA ALA A 443 36.12 -5.04 9.94
C ALA A 443 35.37 -3.78 9.48
N ILE A 444 35.06 -2.88 10.42
CA ILE A 444 34.40 -1.60 10.11
C ILE A 444 35.28 -0.74 9.20
N ALA A 445 36.58 -0.63 9.48
CA ALA A 445 37.51 0.11 8.64
C ALA A 445 37.58 -0.45 7.20
N SER A 446 37.50 -1.78 7.04
CA SER A 446 37.49 -2.42 5.72
C SER A 446 36.25 -2.12 4.89
N ILE A 447 35.09 -1.85 5.50
CA ILE A 447 33.87 -1.44 4.76
C ILE A 447 34.11 -0.05 4.16
N ARG A 448 34.64 0.88 4.95
CA ARG A 448 34.97 2.24 4.52
C ARG A 448 35.91 2.29 3.31
N GLU A 449 36.95 1.47 3.28
CA GLU A 449 37.97 1.48 2.22
C GLU A 449 37.52 0.80 0.91
N GLY A 450 36.39 0.09 0.92
CA GLY A 450 35.90 -0.75 -0.17
C GLY A 450 35.44 -0.04 -1.45
N GLY A 451 35.29 1.30 -1.43
CA GLY A 451 35.13 2.10 -2.66
C GLY A 451 33.69 2.36 -3.13
N GLY A 452 32.78 2.73 -2.21
CA GLY A 452 31.55 3.45 -2.59
C GLY A 452 30.35 3.31 -1.66
N GLU A 453 30.27 2.21 -0.92
CA GLU A 453 29.15 1.93 -0.01
C GLU A 453 29.56 2.33 1.42
N THR A 454 28.83 3.25 2.04
CA THR A 454 29.01 3.66 3.44
C THR A 454 28.18 2.78 4.38
N ALA A 455 27.92 1.52 4.01
CA ALA A 455 26.93 0.68 4.67
C ALA A 455 27.33 -0.81 4.62
N GLY A 456 27.24 -1.55 5.73
CA GLY A 456 27.62 -2.96 5.75
C GLY A 456 27.28 -3.72 7.04
N THR A 457 27.40 -5.05 6.98
CA THR A 457 27.16 -5.96 8.11
C THR A 457 28.49 -6.50 8.64
N VAL A 458 28.70 -6.43 9.96
CA VAL A 458 29.79 -7.10 10.67
C VAL A 458 29.22 -8.26 11.47
N VAL A 459 29.59 -9.48 11.08
CA VAL A 459 29.13 -10.73 11.71
C VAL A 459 30.20 -11.23 12.68
N ILE A 460 29.91 -11.26 13.98
CA ILE A 460 30.79 -11.84 14.99
C ILE A 460 30.40 -13.31 15.25
N GLN A 461 31.33 -14.21 14.98
CA GLN A 461 31.04 -15.64 14.83
C GLN A 461 31.27 -16.48 16.09
N ASP A 462 31.97 -15.94 17.10
CA ASP A 462 32.30 -16.65 18.33
C ASP A 462 31.78 -15.93 19.58
N ASP A 463 32.08 -16.51 20.74
CA ASP A 463 31.71 -16.03 22.07
C ASP A 463 32.91 -15.37 22.78
N ALA A 464 33.90 -14.87 22.03
CA ALA A 464 35.12 -14.31 22.60
C ALA A 464 34.91 -12.91 23.20
N THR A 465 35.93 -12.45 23.92
CA THR A 465 36.01 -11.08 24.42
C THR A 465 36.91 -10.25 23.51
N TYR A 466 36.39 -9.13 23.04
CA TYR A 466 37.07 -8.13 22.23
C TYR A 466 37.34 -6.91 23.11
N ASP A 467 38.60 -6.73 23.50
CA ASP A 467 39.05 -5.57 24.28
C ASP A 467 39.37 -4.42 23.32
N GLU A 468 38.34 -3.71 22.89
CA GLU A 468 38.40 -2.58 21.96
C GLU A 468 37.20 -1.65 22.10
N MET A 469 37.38 -0.38 21.75
CA MET A 469 36.28 0.56 21.51
C MET A 469 35.80 0.43 20.07
N VAL A 470 34.51 0.15 19.87
CA VAL A 470 33.90 0.07 18.54
C VAL A 470 33.42 1.47 18.13
N SER A 471 33.94 2.01 17.03
CA SER A 471 33.56 3.35 16.55
C SER A 471 32.90 3.30 15.18
N VAL A 472 31.71 3.89 15.07
CA VAL A 472 30.96 4.09 13.82
C VAL A 472 30.88 5.60 13.56
N ASN A 473 31.51 6.06 12.49
CA ASN A 473 31.68 7.49 12.20
C ASN A 473 31.72 7.74 10.68
N ASP A 474 31.88 9.01 10.30
CA ASP A 474 32.04 9.45 8.91
C ASP A 474 30.88 9.02 7.97
N GLY A 475 29.65 8.97 8.51
CA GLY A 475 28.45 8.65 7.75
C GLY A 475 28.24 7.15 7.51
N LEU A 476 28.91 6.29 8.28
CA LEU A 476 28.79 4.83 8.15
C LEU A 476 27.47 4.31 8.74
N ILE A 477 26.87 3.33 8.06
CA ILE A 477 25.73 2.54 8.52
C ILE A 477 26.22 1.10 8.75
N ILE A 478 26.36 0.70 10.01
CA ILE A 478 26.92 -0.60 10.37
C ILE A 478 25.90 -1.40 11.17
N ALA A 479 25.60 -2.62 10.71
CA ALA A 479 24.96 -3.62 11.57
C ALA A 479 26.00 -4.57 12.13
N LEU A 480 26.23 -4.50 13.44
CA LEU A 480 27.01 -5.45 14.21
C LEU A 480 26.08 -6.54 14.74
N VAL A 481 26.16 -7.74 14.15
CA VAL A 481 25.30 -8.87 14.50
C VAL A 481 26.14 -10.03 15.01
N ALA A 482 25.73 -10.60 16.14
CA ALA A 482 26.43 -11.72 16.75
C ALA A 482 25.61 -13.01 16.79
N GLU A 483 26.29 -14.14 16.59
CA GLU A 483 25.65 -15.46 16.65
C GLU A 483 25.71 -16.12 18.04
N ASN A 484 26.69 -15.74 18.87
CA ASN A 484 27.01 -16.46 20.12
C ASN A 484 27.24 -15.54 21.32
N SER A 485 26.69 -14.33 21.31
CA SER A 485 26.82 -13.34 22.39
C SER A 485 28.27 -13.08 22.84
N PRO A 486 29.15 -12.65 21.91
CA PRO A 486 30.50 -12.20 22.24
C PRO A 486 30.44 -11.01 23.19
N THR A 487 31.55 -10.78 23.87
CA THR A 487 31.71 -9.66 24.79
C THR A 487 32.57 -8.57 24.16
N ILE A 488 32.07 -7.34 24.11
CA ILE A 488 32.85 -6.14 23.86
C ILE A 488 33.22 -5.57 25.22
N GLU A 489 34.51 -5.51 25.48
CA GLU A 489 35.09 -4.93 26.68
C GLU A 489 35.80 -3.63 26.28
N ALA A 490 35.36 -2.48 26.79
CA ALA A 490 35.97 -1.20 26.46
C ALA A 490 36.72 -0.61 27.64
N SER A 491 37.92 -1.15 27.87
CA SER A 491 38.77 -0.72 29.00
C SER A 491 39.33 0.71 28.88
N THR A 492 39.08 1.41 27.76
CA THR A 492 39.55 2.78 27.50
C THR A 492 38.51 3.63 26.77
N GLY A 493 37.29 3.68 27.29
CA GLY A 493 36.20 4.58 26.88
C GLY A 493 34.88 3.85 26.66
N SER A 494 34.03 4.38 25.79
CA SER A 494 32.73 3.81 25.45
C SER A 494 32.84 2.46 24.72
N GLY A 495 31.89 1.55 24.98
CA GLY A 495 31.80 0.24 24.32
C GLY A 495 31.60 0.38 22.81
N VAL A 496 30.50 1.03 22.44
CA VAL A 496 30.20 1.43 21.06
C VAL A 496 29.99 2.93 21.02
N ARG A 497 30.71 3.62 20.14
CA ARG A 497 30.53 5.05 19.86
C ARG A 497 29.95 5.25 18.48
N VAL A 498 28.85 5.99 18.38
CA VAL A 498 28.20 6.40 17.13
C VAL A 498 28.31 7.91 16.99
N ALA A 499 29.01 8.37 15.96
CA ALA A 499 29.16 9.79 15.68
C ALA A 499 27.99 10.33 14.84
N SER A 500 27.97 11.65 14.66
CA SER A 500 26.97 12.35 13.86
C SER A 500 26.87 11.77 12.45
N ASP A 501 25.66 11.79 11.90
CA ASP A 501 25.32 11.28 10.56
C ASP A 501 25.58 9.78 10.34
N SER A 502 25.94 9.04 11.41
CA SER A 502 26.27 7.62 11.34
C SER A 502 25.19 6.78 12.02
N THR A 503 25.07 5.52 11.64
CA THR A 503 24.07 4.58 12.19
C THR A 503 24.75 3.29 12.61
N ALA A 504 24.50 2.85 13.84
CA ALA A 504 24.93 1.55 14.32
C ALA A 504 23.71 0.73 14.77
N VAL A 505 23.54 -0.46 14.20
CA VAL A 505 22.65 -1.49 14.73
C VAL A 505 23.52 -2.49 15.47
N VAL A 506 23.29 -2.66 16.78
CA VAL A 506 24.06 -3.51 17.67
C VAL A 506 23.13 -4.61 18.16
N SER A 507 23.32 -5.84 17.66
CA SER A 507 22.40 -6.95 17.88
C SER A 507 23.10 -8.18 18.45
N GLY A 508 22.58 -8.70 19.56
CA GLY A 508 23.00 -9.99 20.13
C GLY A 508 24.34 -10.00 20.86
N VAL A 509 24.87 -8.85 21.29
CA VAL A 509 26.19 -8.74 21.96
C VAL A 509 26.07 -8.49 23.47
N ILE A 510 27.17 -8.72 24.19
CA ILE A 510 27.34 -8.24 25.56
C ILE A 510 28.35 -7.10 25.53
N ILE A 511 27.99 -5.92 26.02
CA ILE A 511 28.92 -4.81 26.25
C ILE A 511 29.16 -4.75 27.76
N GLU A 512 30.42 -4.89 28.20
CA GLU A 512 30.73 -4.86 29.63
C GLU A 512 31.99 -4.07 29.96
N ARG A 513 32.05 -3.55 31.20
CA ARG A 513 33.27 -2.96 31.78
C ARG A 513 33.83 -1.84 30.91
N SER A 514 32.92 -1.00 30.43
CA SER A 514 33.27 0.26 29.78
C SER A 514 33.82 1.23 30.81
N ASP A 515 34.99 1.80 30.55
CA ASP A 515 35.60 2.88 31.36
C ASP A 515 34.80 4.20 31.25
N ASP A 516 33.86 4.27 30.30
CA ASP A 516 32.93 5.38 30.10
C ASP A 516 31.50 4.84 29.93
N HIS A 517 30.86 5.09 28.78
CA HIS A 517 29.50 4.63 28.49
C HIS A 517 29.47 3.19 27.93
N GLY A 518 28.37 2.46 28.12
CA GLY A 518 28.15 1.23 27.36
C GLY A 518 28.04 1.52 25.86
N VAL A 519 27.07 2.37 25.50
CA VAL A 519 26.90 2.92 24.15
C VAL A 519 26.81 4.43 24.23
N GLU A 520 27.54 5.14 23.37
CA GLU A 520 27.54 6.59 23.27
C GLU A 520 27.07 6.99 21.86
N CYS A 521 25.99 7.76 21.77
CA CYS A 521 25.41 8.22 20.51
C CYS A 521 25.39 9.75 20.43
N ALA A 522 26.37 10.30 19.71
CA ALA A 522 26.59 11.74 19.56
C ALA A 522 26.09 12.25 18.21
N GLY A 523 24.79 12.57 18.16
CA GLY A 523 24.10 13.07 16.96
C GLY A 523 23.89 12.03 15.86
N GLY A 524 24.14 10.75 16.14
CA GLY A 524 23.94 9.64 15.22
C GLY A 524 22.64 8.86 15.50
N VAL A 525 22.58 7.62 15.02
CA VAL A 525 21.49 6.68 15.33
C VAL A 525 22.07 5.38 15.89
N ALA A 526 21.69 5.00 17.10
CA ALA A 526 22.06 3.72 17.71
C ALA A 526 20.82 2.86 17.94
N VAL A 527 20.71 1.74 17.24
CA VAL A 527 19.70 0.71 17.49
C VAL A 527 20.36 -0.42 18.27
N ILE A 528 19.89 -0.70 19.47
CA ILE A 528 20.41 -1.70 20.40
C ILE A 528 19.35 -2.79 20.53
N GLU A 529 19.61 -3.99 20.00
CA GLU A 529 18.66 -5.10 19.95
C GLU A 529 19.26 -6.34 20.64
N ASP A 530 18.48 -7.10 21.41
CA ASP A 530 18.91 -8.36 22.05
C ASP A 530 20.30 -8.27 22.72
N THR A 531 20.58 -7.13 23.33
CA THR A 531 21.91 -6.78 23.81
C THR A 531 21.91 -6.60 25.33
N VAL A 532 23.01 -7.02 25.97
CA VAL A 532 23.23 -6.79 27.39
C VAL A 532 24.34 -5.78 27.58
N ILE A 533 24.01 -4.62 28.15
CA ILE A 533 24.97 -3.58 28.54
C ILE A 533 25.11 -3.62 30.06
N ARG A 534 26.34 -3.77 30.57
CA ARG A 534 26.55 -3.90 32.01
C ARG A 534 27.88 -3.41 32.54
N ASP A 535 27.91 -3.10 33.82
CA ASP A 535 29.14 -2.74 34.54
C ASP A 535 29.85 -1.55 33.83
N SER A 536 29.10 -0.49 33.50
CA SER A 536 29.64 0.74 32.88
C SER A 536 30.02 1.77 33.95
N ASP A 537 31.20 2.38 33.85
CA ASP A 537 31.71 3.36 34.83
C ASP A 537 30.96 4.72 34.76
N TRP A 538 30.22 4.97 33.67
CA TRP A 538 29.32 6.11 33.50
C TRP A 538 27.89 5.66 33.16
N HIS A 539 27.30 6.13 32.05
CA HIS A 539 25.96 5.73 31.66
C HIS A 539 25.96 4.37 30.95
N GLY A 540 24.88 3.60 31.10
CA GLY A 540 24.70 2.42 30.24
C GLY A 540 24.59 2.83 28.77
N VAL A 541 23.74 3.80 28.48
CA VAL A 541 23.60 4.41 27.16
C VAL A 541 23.53 5.93 27.29
N GLU A 542 24.27 6.65 26.45
CA GLU A 542 24.19 8.10 26.31
C GLU A 542 23.69 8.49 24.91
N CYS A 543 22.81 9.48 24.88
CA CYS A 543 22.22 10.06 23.68
C CYS A 543 22.33 11.59 23.75
N ASP A 544 23.27 12.17 23.02
CA ASP A 544 23.52 13.61 22.99
C ASP A 544 23.50 14.17 21.56
N ASP A 545 23.62 15.50 21.44
CA ASP A 545 23.72 16.24 20.17
C ASP A 545 22.60 15.92 19.15
N GLY A 546 21.37 15.68 19.64
CA GLY A 546 20.23 15.34 18.79
C GLY A 546 20.23 13.90 18.26
N GLY A 547 20.99 12.99 18.90
CA GLY A 547 21.04 11.58 18.56
C GLY A 547 19.70 10.85 18.71
N VAL A 548 19.60 9.67 18.10
CA VAL A 548 18.44 8.78 18.20
C VAL A 548 18.89 7.43 18.73
N VAL A 549 18.37 7.03 19.89
CA VAL A 549 18.65 5.75 20.52
C VAL A 549 17.37 4.91 20.57
N VAL A 550 17.43 3.70 20.02
CA VAL A 550 16.34 2.73 20.03
C VAL A 550 16.81 1.45 20.71
N ILE A 551 16.27 1.14 21.88
CA ILE A 551 16.62 -0.02 22.70
C ILE A 551 15.47 -1.02 22.65
N LEU A 552 15.72 -2.21 22.10
CA LEU A 552 14.76 -3.28 21.85
C LEU A 552 15.22 -4.57 22.52
N ASP A 553 14.33 -5.25 23.24
CA ASP A 553 14.58 -6.60 23.80
C ASP A 553 15.91 -6.72 24.57
N SER A 554 16.34 -5.63 25.21
CA SER A 554 17.70 -5.48 25.74
C SER A 554 17.71 -5.30 27.25
N THR A 555 18.88 -5.52 27.86
CA THR A 555 19.09 -5.31 29.29
C THR A 555 20.24 -4.36 29.54
N ILE A 556 19.96 -3.26 30.23
CA ILE A 556 20.96 -2.31 30.74
C ILE A 556 21.01 -2.48 32.26
N VAL A 557 22.19 -2.72 32.81
CA VAL A 557 22.32 -3.11 34.22
C VAL A 557 23.62 -2.69 34.87
N ASP A 558 23.54 -2.28 36.14
CA ASP A 558 24.71 -2.04 36.99
C ASP A 558 25.65 -0.97 36.36
N SER A 559 25.07 0.15 35.89
CA SER A 559 25.80 1.36 35.48
C SER A 559 26.08 2.26 36.69
N ASP A 560 27.26 2.85 36.80
CA ASP A 560 27.64 3.69 37.95
C ASP A 560 26.89 5.04 37.97
N ALA A 561 26.49 5.57 36.80
CA ALA A 561 25.61 6.73 36.66
C ALA A 561 24.19 6.30 36.23
N ASP A 562 23.54 7.01 35.30
CA ASP A 562 22.22 6.65 34.78
C ASP A 562 22.25 5.41 33.88
N GLY A 563 21.16 4.66 33.85
CA GLY A 563 21.02 3.55 32.89
C GLY A 563 21.01 4.06 31.45
N VAL A 564 20.16 5.06 31.18
CA VAL A 564 20.13 5.82 29.94
C VAL A 564 20.11 7.30 30.26
N ASP A 565 21.06 8.06 29.72
CA ASP A 565 21.03 9.52 29.74
C ASP A 565 20.75 10.07 28.34
N CYS A 566 19.95 11.14 28.29
CA CYS A 566 19.67 11.85 27.06
C CYS A 566 19.73 13.36 27.28
N SER A 567 20.52 14.04 26.45
CA SER A 567 20.65 15.49 26.45
C SER A 567 20.52 16.10 25.05
N ASP A 568 20.43 17.43 25.02
CA ASP A 568 20.67 18.25 23.84
C ASP A 568 19.83 17.90 22.60
N GLY A 569 18.53 17.60 22.80
CA GLY A 569 17.58 17.39 21.72
C GLY A 569 17.44 15.94 21.24
N GLY A 570 18.01 14.97 21.95
CA GLY A 570 17.95 13.56 21.57
C GLY A 570 16.57 12.91 21.66
N GLU A 571 16.45 11.73 21.04
CA GLU A 571 15.25 10.88 21.08
C GLU A 571 15.61 9.48 21.58
N VAL A 572 14.90 9.00 22.60
CA VAL A 572 15.11 7.67 23.18
C VAL A 572 13.81 6.88 23.12
N LEU A 573 13.87 5.70 22.50
CA LEU A 573 12.83 4.67 22.56
C LEU A 573 13.36 3.46 23.32
N VAL A 574 12.68 3.05 24.39
CA VAL A 574 12.93 1.82 25.13
C VAL A 574 11.72 0.90 25.00
N ARG A 575 11.90 -0.26 24.38
CA ARG A 575 10.82 -1.24 24.16
C ARG A 575 11.24 -2.65 24.55
N ASP A 576 10.35 -3.40 25.19
CA ASP A 576 10.59 -4.79 25.62
C ASP A 576 11.86 -4.99 26.46
N SER A 577 12.31 -3.93 27.12
CA SER A 577 13.66 -3.88 27.68
C SER A 577 13.65 -3.70 29.19
N THR A 578 14.78 -4.02 29.81
CA THR A 578 14.98 -3.87 31.26
C THR A 578 16.14 -2.92 31.54
N ILE A 579 15.92 -1.91 32.38
CA ILE A 579 16.96 -1.02 32.89
C ILE A 579 16.97 -1.11 34.42
N ARG A 580 18.11 -1.47 35.02
CA ARG A 580 18.13 -1.68 36.47
C ARG A 580 19.47 -1.47 37.16
N ASN A 581 19.37 -1.21 38.45
CA ASN A 581 20.51 -1.07 39.36
C ASN A 581 21.54 -0.01 38.94
N SER A 582 21.09 1.04 38.26
CA SER A 582 21.92 2.20 37.98
C SER A 582 22.18 3.01 39.25
N GLY A 583 23.40 3.55 39.41
CA GLY A 583 23.80 4.37 40.55
C GLY A 583 23.05 5.71 40.62
N ASP A 584 22.53 6.18 39.49
CA ASP A 584 21.67 7.36 39.41
C ASP A 584 20.24 6.96 39.06
N ARG A 585 19.65 7.48 37.97
CA ARG A 585 18.30 7.12 37.53
C ARG A 585 18.36 5.96 36.54
N GLY A 586 17.22 5.32 36.32
CA GLY A 586 17.09 4.39 35.20
C GLY A 586 17.16 5.12 33.87
N VAL A 587 16.36 6.19 33.72
CA VAL A 587 16.40 7.09 32.55
C VAL A 587 16.45 8.54 33.00
N SER A 588 17.39 9.30 32.48
CA SER A 588 17.52 10.75 32.65
C SER A 588 17.36 11.45 31.30
N SER A 589 16.67 12.58 31.30
CA SER A 589 16.37 13.35 30.10
C SER A 589 16.38 14.84 30.39
N SER A 590 17.22 15.57 29.64
CA SER A 590 17.29 17.03 29.60
C SER A 590 17.14 17.50 28.15
N ALA A 591 15.99 18.10 27.82
CA ALA A 591 15.63 18.50 26.47
C ALA A 591 15.54 17.33 25.47
N CYS A 592 15.00 16.18 25.91
CA CYS A 592 14.80 15.02 25.03
C CYS A 592 13.35 14.50 25.01
N ASN A 593 13.06 13.73 23.96
CA ASN A 593 11.82 12.94 23.88
C ASN A 593 12.11 11.49 24.29
N VAL A 594 11.40 11.02 25.31
CA VAL A 594 11.56 9.67 25.86
C VAL A 594 10.27 8.88 25.67
N THR A 595 10.35 7.74 25.01
CA THR A 595 9.27 6.77 24.88
C THR A 595 9.68 5.46 25.53
N ILE A 596 8.87 4.96 26.45
CA ILE A 596 9.09 3.69 27.15
C ILE A 596 7.83 2.84 26.99
N ASP A 597 7.95 1.74 26.24
CA ASP A 597 6.87 0.80 25.97
C ASP A 597 7.21 -0.63 26.42
N ARG A 598 6.26 -1.33 27.04
CA ARG A 598 6.41 -2.74 27.50
C ARG A 598 7.73 -3.04 28.24
N SER A 599 8.26 -2.07 28.98
CA SER A 599 9.61 -2.14 29.56
C SER A 599 9.60 -2.05 31.09
N VAL A 600 10.69 -2.47 31.72
CA VAL A 600 10.83 -2.54 33.19
C VAL A 600 12.03 -1.74 33.66
N ILE A 601 11.79 -0.72 34.48
CA ILE A 601 12.83 0.14 35.07
C ILE A 601 12.77 0.00 36.59
N THR A 602 13.83 -0.56 37.19
CA THR A 602 13.80 -1.00 38.60
C THR A 602 15.13 -0.87 39.34
N GLY A 603 15.06 -0.61 40.65
CA GLY A 603 16.21 -0.71 41.54
C GLY A 603 17.31 0.33 41.33
N ASN A 604 17.03 1.42 40.60
CA ASN A 604 17.99 2.49 40.36
C ASN A 604 18.04 3.44 41.58
N GLU A 605 19.23 3.85 42.02
CA GLU A 605 19.43 4.41 43.37
C GLU A 605 18.86 5.83 43.56
N GLN A 606 18.92 6.70 42.53
CA GLN A 606 18.46 8.09 42.61
C GLN A 606 17.08 8.35 41.97
N GLY A 607 16.39 7.32 41.49
CA GLY A 607 15.04 7.44 40.92
C GLY A 607 14.82 6.56 39.69
N GLY A 608 13.60 6.51 39.19
CA GLY A 608 13.26 5.69 38.02
C GLY A 608 13.54 6.45 36.73
N VAL A 609 12.72 7.46 36.46
CA VAL A 609 12.79 8.29 35.25
C VAL A 609 12.74 9.77 35.64
N ARG A 610 13.63 10.59 35.09
CA ARG A 610 13.60 12.06 35.20
C ARG A 610 13.51 12.68 33.81
N VAL A 611 12.58 13.62 33.63
CA VAL A 611 12.40 14.35 32.37
C VAL A 611 12.25 15.84 32.66
N GLU A 612 13.12 16.63 32.05
CA GLU A 612 13.10 18.08 32.10
C GLU A 612 13.32 18.70 30.71
N PRO A 613 12.71 19.86 30.42
CA PRO A 613 12.81 20.49 29.10
C PRO A 613 14.19 21.07 28.82
N GLY A 614 15.02 21.30 29.84
CA GLY A 614 16.28 22.04 29.67
C GLY A 614 16.05 23.37 28.96
N ASP A 615 16.83 23.61 27.90
CA ASP A 615 16.68 24.75 26.99
C ASP A 615 15.78 24.45 25.76
N GLY A 616 15.22 23.24 25.65
CA GLY A 616 14.45 22.74 24.51
C GLY A 616 13.04 22.24 24.85
N GLU A 617 12.50 21.39 23.99
CA GLU A 617 11.27 20.65 24.23
C GLU A 617 11.59 19.29 24.84
N ALA A 618 10.72 18.78 25.69
CA ALA A 618 10.83 17.41 26.22
C ALA A 618 9.46 16.76 26.32
N ALA A 619 9.44 15.46 26.08
CA ALA A 619 8.25 14.63 26.14
C ALA A 619 8.53 13.30 26.84
N ILE A 620 7.51 12.78 27.51
CA ILE A 620 7.52 11.44 28.07
C ILE A 620 6.25 10.69 27.67
N GLU A 621 6.43 9.58 26.97
CA GLU A 621 5.40 8.58 26.74
C GLU A 621 5.76 7.29 27.49
N LEU A 622 4.93 6.91 28.46
CA LEU A 622 5.10 5.69 29.25
C LEU A 622 3.88 4.78 29.05
N THR A 623 4.06 3.72 28.28
CA THR A 623 2.99 2.82 27.87
C THR A 623 3.28 1.40 28.31
N THR A 624 2.31 0.71 28.93
CA THR A 624 2.41 -0.72 29.32
C THR A 624 3.71 -1.07 30.10
N SER A 625 4.26 -0.12 30.86
CA SER A 625 5.61 -0.24 31.42
C SER A 625 5.62 -0.16 32.95
N VAL A 626 6.71 -0.65 33.54
CA VAL A 626 6.92 -0.73 35.00
C VAL A 626 7.99 0.24 35.44
N LEU A 627 7.64 1.13 36.38
CA LEU A 627 8.60 1.94 37.14
C LEU A 627 8.49 1.58 38.62
N ALA A 628 9.38 0.74 39.13
CA ALA A 628 9.21 0.22 40.48
C ALA A 628 10.50 0.06 41.27
N ARG A 629 10.40 0.14 42.60
CA ARG A 629 11.54 -0.03 43.52
C ARG A 629 12.73 0.89 43.25
N ASN A 630 12.51 2.00 42.57
CA ASN A 630 13.54 3.00 42.33
C ASN A 630 13.63 3.96 43.52
N GLY A 631 14.82 4.53 43.72
CA GLY A 631 15.16 5.40 44.83
C GLY A 631 15.69 4.66 46.07
N ASP A 632 16.62 5.29 46.79
CA ASP A 632 17.07 4.89 48.13
C ASP A 632 16.49 5.84 49.22
N PRO A 633 16.19 5.38 50.44
CA PRO A 633 15.91 6.27 51.57
C PRO A 633 16.94 7.37 51.91
N ILE A 634 18.18 7.37 51.36
CA ILE A 634 19.23 8.36 51.72
C ILE A 634 19.58 9.41 50.66
N ALA A 635 19.26 9.20 49.38
CA ALA A 635 19.56 10.17 48.32
C ALA A 635 18.47 11.26 48.27
N ASP A 636 18.84 12.51 48.03
CA ASP A 636 17.87 13.59 47.83
C ASP A 636 17.27 13.47 46.41
N GLU A 637 15.97 13.78 46.26
CA GLU A 637 15.26 13.81 44.95
C GLU A 637 14.89 12.46 44.30
N ASN A 638 14.59 11.45 45.11
CA ASN A 638 14.19 10.13 44.61
C ASN A 638 12.69 10.03 44.31
N TYR A 639 12.36 9.75 43.05
CA TYR A 639 10.99 9.50 42.59
C TYR A 639 10.99 8.39 41.55
N GLY A 640 9.87 7.66 41.44
CA GLY A 640 9.65 6.72 40.35
C GLY A 640 9.67 7.44 38.99
N LEU A 641 8.93 8.54 38.89
CA LEU A 641 8.89 9.44 37.74
C LEU A 641 8.93 10.88 38.23
N TRP A 642 9.92 11.65 37.80
CA TRP A 642 10.03 13.08 38.02
C TRP A 642 9.86 13.81 36.69
N ILE A 643 8.83 14.66 36.62
CA ILE A 643 8.59 15.57 35.50
C ILE A 643 8.82 17.01 35.97
N SER A 644 9.71 17.76 35.32
CA SER A 644 9.98 19.16 35.65
C SER A 644 9.64 20.09 34.50
N GLY A 645 8.98 21.22 34.76
CA GLY A 645 8.70 22.24 33.75
C GLY A 645 7.51 21.93 32.84
N ALA A 646 7.60 22.38 31.59
CA ALA A 646 6.57 22.23 30.57
C ALA A 646 6.87 21.01 29.68
N VAL A 647 6.65 19.82 30.22
CA VAL A 647 6.88 18.54 29.54
C VAL A 647 5.56 17.99 29.01
N ALA A 648 5.54 17.56 27.75
CA ALA A 648 4.42 16.81 27.18
C ALA A 648 4.40 15.40 27.79
N THR A 649 3.30 15.02 28.45
CA THR A 649 3.24 13.80 29.28
C THR A 649 2.07 12.91 28.87
N ARG A 650 2.36 11.66 28.53
CA ARG A 650 1.36 10.63 28.25
C ARG A 650 1.70 9.35 29.00
N ILE A 651 0.88 8.98 29.99
CA ILE A 651 1.10 7.77 30.80
C ILE A 651 -0.13 6.88 30.72
N ILE A 652 0.02 5.70 30.13
CA ILE A 652 -1.11 4.82 29.83
C ILE A 652 -0.77 3.36 30.15
N TYR A 653 -1.64 2.68 30.92
CA TYR A 653 -1.43 1.29 31.33
C TYR A 653 -0.09 1.03 32.04
N ALA A 654 0.48 2.04 32.69
CA ALA A 654 1.73 1.90 33.44
C ALA A 654 1.49 1.33 34.84
N THR A 655 2.48 0.64 35.38
CA THR A 655 2.55 0.24 36.80
C THR A 655 3.70 0.98 37.46
N ILE A 656 3.39 1.97 38.29
CA ILE A 656 4.38 2.76 39.03
C ILE A 656 4.23 2.46 40.53
N ALA A 657 5.11 1.60 41.04
CA ALA A 657 4.88 0.94 42.32
C ALA A 657 6.12 0.89 43.23
N SER A 658 5.93 1.08 44.54
CA SER A 658 6.97 0.81 45.55
C SER A 658 8.28 1.60 45.34
N ASN A 659 8.21 2.77 44.71
CA ASN A 659 9.35 3.69 44.62
C ASN A 659 9.56 4.40 45.97
N TYR A 660 10.76 4.93 46.17
CA TYR A 660 11.18 5.57 47.41
C TYR A 660 11.44 7.06 47.20
N SER A 661 11.04 7.86 48.19
CA SER A 661 11.41 9.27 48.37
C SER A 661 11.85 9.51 49.82
N THR A 662 12.66 10.54 50.07
CA THR A 662 13.25 10.83 51.39
C THR A 662 12.22 11.15 52.47
N ASP A 663 11.06 11.68 52.11
CA ASP A 663 9.96 11.95 53.02
C ASP A 663 8.92 10.80 53.08
N ARG A 664 9.11 9.74 52.28
CA ARG A 664 8.17 8.62 52.05
C ARG A 664 6.76 9.05 51.67
N SER A 665 6.62 10.29 51.19
CA SER A 665 5.42 10.79 50.55
C SER A 665 5.71 10.99 49.07
N GLN A 666 4.73 10.67 48.21
CA GLN A 666 4.77 11.11 46.80
C GLN A 666 5.92 10.51 46.00
N ALA A 667 6.29 9.27 46.33
CA ALA A 667 7.44 8.60 45.74
C ALA A 667 7.24 8.09 44.32
N SER A 668 6.00 8.02 43.80
CA SER A 668 5.74 7.44 42.48
C SER A 668 5.82 8.47 41.36
N ILE A 669 5.04 9.56 41.44
CA ILE A 669 5.11 10.65 40.44
C ILE A 669 5.24 11.99 41.15
N TRP A 670 6.29 12.71 40.79
CA TRP A 670 6.52 14.09 41.22
C TRP A 670 6.53 15.00 39.99
N CYS A 671 5.70 16.05 40.03
CA CYS A 671 5.73 17.10 39.03
C CYS A 671 6.17 18.42 39.67
N GLU A 672 7.15 19.06 39.07
CA GLU A 672 7.50 20.45 39.34
C GLU A 672 7.11 21.30 38.13
N GLY A 673 6.43 22.43 38.34
CA GLY A 673 5.93 23.25 37.24
C GLY A 673 4.53 22.84 36.76
N ALA A 674 4.32 22.83 35.45
CA ALA A 674 2.99 22.65 34.86
C ALA A 674 3.09 21.76 33.59
N PRO A 675 3.40 20.46 33.74
CA PRO A 675 3.39 19.54 32.62
C PRO A 675 1.99 19.44 32.02
N ALA A 676 1.91 19.13 30.73
CA ALA A 676 0.68 19.06 29.98
C ALA A 676 0.46 17.64 29.44
N GLY A 677 -0.78 17.14 29.57
CA GLY A 677 -1.16 15.83 29.04
C GLY A 677 -1.97 15.02 30.04
N GLU A 678 -1.84 13.70 29.99
CA GLU A 678 -2.73 12.78 30.69
C GLU A 678 -2.04 11.58 31.35
N VAL A 679 -2.69 11.09 32.39
CA VAL A 679 -2.39 9.83 33.06
C VAL A 679 -3.67 9.03 33.15
N ARG A 680 -3.71 7.87 32.49
CA ARG A 680 -4.91 7.05 32.48
C ARG A 680 -4.67 5.56 32.45
N ASN A 681 -5.70 4.80 32.83
CA ASN A 681 -5.68 3.34 32.85
C ASN A 681 -4.48 2.75 33.62
N SER A 682 -3.87 3.50 34.54
CA SER A 682 -2.59 3.17 35.17
C SER A 682 -2.74 2.81 36.65
N LEU A 683 -1.78 2.05 37.17
CA LEU A 683 -1.68 1.66 38.59
C LEU A 683 -0.52 2.42 39.24
N ILE A 684 -0.81 3.30 40.22
CA ILE A 684 0.18 4.20 40.82
C ILE A 684 0.08 4.16 42.35
N VAL A 685 1.02 3.48 43.00
CA VAL A 685 0.95 3.16 44.44
C VAL A 685 2.31 3.22 45.14
N ALA A 686 2.33 3.67 46.39
CA ALA A 686 3.53 3.73 47.24
C ALA A 686 3.35 2.94 48.56
N GLU A 687 4.46 2.63 49.26
CA GLU A 687 4.44 1.84 50.51
C GLU A 687 3.81 2.58 51.73
N GLY A 688 3.35 3.82 51.58
CA GLY A 688 2.79 4.66 52.66
C GLY A 688 1.47 5.33 52.32
N ASP A 689 0.73 5.78 53.35
CA ASP A 689 -0.61 6.39 53.23
C ASP A 689 -0.60 7.86 52.75
N SER A 690 0.55 8.36 52.27
CA SER A 690 0.78 9.78 52.00
C SER A 690 0.28 10.26 50.63
N GLY A 691 -0.16 9.33 49.77
CA GLY A 691 -0.38 9.55 48.35
C GLY A 691 0.91 9.37 47.55
N SER A 692 0.80 8.67 46.41
CA SER A 692 1.89 8.35 45.49
C SER A 692 2.26 9.48 44.52
N ILE A 693 1.43 10.53 44.41
CA ILE A 693 1.53 11.59 43.40
C ILE A 693 1.57 12.97 44.05
N ALA A 694 2.44 13.87 43.57
CA ALA A 694 2.41 15.29 43.94
C ALA A 694 2.82 16.26 42.84
N GLY A 695 2.31 17.49 42.97
CA GLY A 695 2.60 18.61 42.07
C GLY A 695 1.95 18.49 40.69
N CYS A 696 1.41 17.33 40.33
CA CYS A 696 0.87 17.04 39.00
C CYS A 696 -0.55 17.56 38.73
N GLY A 697 -0.96 18.69 39.34
CA GLY A 697 -2.32 19.20 39.23
C GLY A 697 -2.74 19.67 37.84
N SER A 698 -1.79 19.86 36.92
CA SER A 698 -2.02 20.24 35.52
C SER A 698 -2.30 19.06 34.60
N LEU A 699 -1.98 17.82 35.01
CA LEU A 699 -2.25 16.61 34.24
C LEU A 699 -3.69 16.14 34.42
N ALA A 700 -4.29 15.63 33.34
CA ALA A 700 -5.60 15.01 33.38
C ALA A 700 -5.49 13.56 33.87
N PHE A 701 -6.12 13.25 35.01
CA PHE A 701 -6.18 11.87 35.54
C PHE A 701 -7.52 11.21 35.26
N SER A 702 -7.52 10.05 34.62
CA SER A 702 -8.73 9.27 34.44
C SER A 702 -8.54 7.74 34.50
N HIS A 703 -9.52 7.01 35.04
CA HIS A 703 -9.55 5.55 35.02
C HIS A 703 -8.31 4.87 35.66
N ASN A 704 -7.71 5.49 36.67
CA ASN A 704 -6.53 4.94 37.36
C ASN A 704 -6.87 4.19 38.65
N ALA A 705 -6.00 3.27 39.07
CA ALA A 705 -5.94 2.77 40.45
C ALA A 705 -4.80 3.45 41.20
N LEU A 706 -5.15 4.16 42.27
CA LEU A 706 -4.26 5.03 43.03
C LEU A 706 -4.27 4.64 44.50
N ASP A 707 -3.21 4.91 45.24
CA ASP A 707 -3.19 4.69 46.71
C ASP A 707 -3.93 5.77 47.51
N ARG A 708 -4.51 6.75 46.81
CA ARG A 708 -5.35 7.81 47.36
C ARG A 708 -6.31 8.36 46.31
N GLU A 709 -7.50 8.77 46.75
CA GLU A 709 -8.45 9.51 45.91
C GLU A 709 -7.83 10.81 45.34
N MET A 710 -7.86 10.95 44.01
CA MET A 710 -7.51 12.16 43.27
C MET A 710 -8.69 12.67 42.43
N GLU A 711 -8.77 13.98 42.24
CA GLU A 711 -9.74 14.59 41.35
C GLU A 711 -9.54 14.09 39.90
N GLY A 712 -10.62 13.92 39.16
CA GLY A 712 -10.59 13.36 37.81
C GLY A 712 -11.78 12.44 37.55
N VAL A 713 -11.74 11.73 36.42
CA VAL A 713 -12.83 10.85 35.99
C VAL A 713 -12.49 9.40 36.35
N SER A 714 -13.33 8.75 37.14
CA SER A 714 -13.22 7.29 37.42
C SER A 714 -11.90 6.80 38.02
N ASN A 715 -11.16 7.65 38.76
CA ASN A 715 -10.00 7.22 39.55
C ASN A 715 -10.47 6.47 40.81
N THR A 716 -9.84 5.34 41.13
CA THR A 716 -10.20 4.47 42.26
C THR A 716 -9.08 4.42 43.29
N ASP A 717 -9.41 4.75 44.54
CA ASP A 717 -8.51 4.54 45.68
C ASP A 717 -8.46 3.05 46.05
N VAL A 718 -7.30 2.43 45.89
CA VAL A 718 -7.02 1.02 46.21
C VAL A 718 -6.16 0.84 47.46
N GLY A 719 -5.76 1.93 48.11
CA GLY A 719 -4.90 1.97 49.28
C GLY A 719 -3.41 1.78 48.98
N ALA A 720 -2.60 1.81 50.04
CA ALA A 720 -1.15 1.68 49.96
C ALA A 720 -0.68 0.34 49.37
N TYR A 721 0.48 0.37 48.72
CA TYR A 721 1.13 -0.77 48.08
C TYR A 721 1.22 -1.99 49.00
N LEU A 722 0.91 -3.17 48.43
CA LEU A 722 1.15 -4.47 49.07
C LEU A 722 1.93 -5.39 48.13
N ASN A 723 3.05 -5.94 48.62
CA ASN A 723 3.82 -6.96 47.88
C ASN A 723 2.97 -8.14 47.39
N SER A 724 1.90 -8.48 48.11
CA SER A 724 1.00 -9.58 47.70
C SER A 724 0.24 -9.30 46.42
N TRP A 725 0.08 -8.05 46.00
CA TRP A 725 -0.64 -7.71 44.77
C TRP A 725 0.07 -8.19 43.52
N PHE A 726 1.39 -8.35 43.58
CA PHE A 726 2.23 -8.71 42.44
C PHE A 726 2.73 -10.15 42.53
N ARG A 727 3.06 -10.78 41.40
CA ARG A 727 3.50 -12.18 41.33
C ARG A 727 4.85 -12.39 42.03
N ALA A 728 5.87 -11.61 41.68
CA ALA A 728 7.20 -11.70 42.29
C ALA A 728 7.97 -10.36 42.21
N PRO A 729 7.55 -9.34 42.98
CA PRO A 729 8.14 -7.98 42.88
C PRO A 729 9.61 -7.90 43.31
N THR A 730 10.13 -8.86 44.08
CA THR A 730 11.56 -8.94 44.42
C THR A 730 12.43 -9.51 43.31
N ALA A 731 11.81 -10.07 42.27
CA ALA A 731 12.43 -10.53 41.04
C ALA A 731 11.97 -9.67 39.85
N ASP A 732 11.54 -8.44 40.14
CA ASP A 732 11.10 -7.43 39.18
C ASP A 732 9.87 -7.83 38.33
N ASP A 733 9.11 -8.83 38.76
CA ASP A 733 7.84 -9.22 38.15
C ASP A 733 6.66 -8.52 38.84
N PHE A 734 6.24 -7.42 38.22
CA PHE A 734 5.11 -6.58 38.64
C PHE A 734 3.80 -6.92 37.90
N ARG A 735 3.69 -8.13 37.34
CA ARG A 735 2.39 -8.67 36.92
C ARG A 735 1.47 -8.85 38.12
N LEU A 736 0.18 -8.66 37.91
CA LEU A 736 -0.80 -8.76 38.97
C LEU A 736 -0.99 -10.21 39.42
N SER A 737 -1.28 -10.39 40.70
CA SER A 737 -1.63 -11.66 41.31
C SER A 737 -3.16 -11.81 41.43
N PRO A 738 -3.67 -13.01 41.70
CA PRO A 738 -5.11 -13.20 41.97
C PRO A 738 -5.62 -12.50 43.24
N SER A 739 -4.73 -11.94 44.06
CA SER A 739 -5.05 -11.36 45.36
C SER A 739 -5.33 -9.85 45.33
N VAL A 740 -5.33 -9.25 44.14
CA VAL A 740 -5.61 -7.81 43.97
C VAL A 740 -7.03 -7.44 44.40
N PRO A 741 -7.25 -6.25 44.97
CA PRO A 741 -8.58 -5.72 45.26
C PRO A 741 -9.48 -5.62 44.02
N GLU A 742 -10.80 -5.70 44.22
CA GLU A 742 -11.79 -5.51 43.14
C GLU A 742 -11.65 -4.13 42.44
N GLY A 743 -11.12 -3.13 43.16
CA GLY A 743 -10.82 -1.79 42.66
C GLY A 743 -9.95 -1.77 41.39
N PHE A 744 -9.05 -2.74 41.24
CA PHE A 744 -8.17 -2.88 40.06
C PHE A 744 -8.93 -3.34 38.81
N ARG A 745 -10.09 -3.99 39.00
CA ARG A 745 -10.98 -4.46 37.93
C ARG A 745 -12.15 -3.50 37.66
N THR A 746 -12.48 -2.62 38.60
CA THR A 746 -13.60 -1.66 38.48
C THR A 746 -13.20 -0.29 37.97
N ALA A 747 -11.91 0.02 37.89
CA ALA A 747 -11.40 1.11 37.06
C ALA A 747 -11.57 0.69 35.59
N LEU A 748 -12.82 0.73 35.12
CA LEU A 748 -13.21 0.24 33.80
C LEU A 748 -12.55 1.10 32.73
N ARG A 749 -11.78 0.45 31.87
CA ARG A 749 -11.17 0.97 30.65
C ARG A 749 -12.05 2.04 29.97
N ASN A 750 -11.46 3.19 29.69
CA ASN A 750 -11.92 4.07 28.61
C ASN A 750 -11.10 3.73 27.37
N GLU A 751 -11.75 3.27 26.31
CA GLU A 751 -11.12 3.16 24.99
C GLU A 751 -10.80 4.57 24.50
N GLY A 752 -9.54 4.97 24.63
CA GLY A 752 -8.99 6.15 23.98
C GLY A 752 -8.45 5.80 22.61
N GLU A 753 -8.41 6.79 21.74
CA GLU A 753 -7.61 6.70 20.51
C GLU A 753 -6.13 6.53 20.88
N GLY A 754 -5.45 5.60 20.21
CA GLY A 754 -4.04 5.30 20.47
C GLY A 754 -3.76 4.48 21.73
N ASP A 755 -4.75 3.83 22.35
CA ASP A 755 -4.50 2.84 23.42
C ASP A 755 -3.72 1.63 22.89
N PRO A 756 -2.77 1.08 23.65
CA PRO A 756 -2.14 -0.18 23.29
C PRO A 756 -3.18 -1.30 23.25
N LEU A 757 -3.15 -2.08 22.16
CA LEU A 757 -4.04 -3.24 21.99
C LEU A 757 -3.56 -4.45 22.80
N LEU A 758 -2.25 -4.50 23.06
CA LEU A 758 -1.59 -5.57 23.79
C LEU A 758 -1.13 -5.12 25.15
N ASP A 759 -0.92 -6.10 26.02
CA ASP A 759 -0.33 -5.94 27.32
C ASP A 759 1.14 -6.39 27.36
N ILE A 760 1.73 -6.43 28.56
CA ILE A 760 3.15 -6.75 28.72
C ILE A 760 3.48 -8.22 28.41
N ASP A 761 2.47 -9.07 28.22
CA ASP A 761 2.60 -10.48 27.83
C ASP A 761 2.21 -10.70 26.35
N ASP A 762 2.07 -9.61 25.58
CA ASP A 762 1.53 -9.60 24.22
C ASP A 762 0.12 -10.19 24.11
N GLU A 763 -0.65 -10.15 25.20
CA GLU A 763 -2.03 -10.60 25.23
C GLU A 763 -2.98 -9.45 24.88
N VAL A 764 -4.02 -9.75 24.10
CA VAL A 764 -5.02 -8.75 23.69
C VAL A 764 -5.80 -8.30 24.91
N ARG A 765 -5.81 -6.98 25.16
CA ARG A 765 -6.53 -6.40 26.29
C ARG A 765 -8.04 -6.61 26.15
N PRO A 766 -8.74 -7.11 27.18
CA PRO A 766 -10.18 -7.33 27.10
C PRO A 766 -10.97 -6.02 27.12
N VAL A 767 -12.16 -6.02 26.50
CA VAL A 767 -12.99 -4.81 26.32
C VAL A 767 -13.39 -4.18 27.66
N ASN A 768 -13.72 -5.00 28.67
CA ASN A 768 -14.06 -4.55 30.03
C ASN A 768 -12.79 -4.51 30.92
N GLY A 769 -11.70 -3.94 30.38
CA GLY A 769 -10.30 -4.15 30.76
C GLY A 769 -9.91 -3.90 32.23
N TYR A 770 -8.60 -3.81 32.43
CA TYR A 770 -7.96 -3.63 33.72
C TYR A 770 -7.00 -2.44 33.66
N VAL A 771 -6.52 -2.01 34.81
CA VAL A 771 -5.48 -0.96 34.91
C VAL A 771 -4.09 -1.56 35.03
N GLY A 772 -3.10 -0.81 34.55
CA GLY A 772 -1.70 -1.21 34.59
C GLY A 772 -1.33 -2.21 33.48
N ILE A 773 -0.19 -2.86 33.68
CA ILE A 773 0.53 -3.56 32.62
C ILE A 773 -0.05 -4.92 32.20
N ASP A 774 -0.82 -5.61 33.06
CA ASP A 774 -1.24 -7.02 32.87
C ASP A 774 -2.60 -7.31 33.54
N GLU A 775 -3.36 -8.26 32.98
CA GLU A 775 -4.62 -8.70 33.53
C GLU A 775 -4.38 -9.48 34.83
N PRO A 776 -5.12 -9.16 35.93
CA PRO A 776 -5.05 -10.00 37.11
C PRO A 776 -5.58 -11.41 36.79
N PRO A 777 -4.79 -12.48 37.04
CA PRO A 777 -5.19 -13.84 36.71
C PRO A 777 -6.51 -14.22 37.40
N THR A 778 -7.29 -15.07 36.71
CA THR A 778 -8.64 -15.49 37.12
C THR A 778 -8.68 -16.44 38.32
#